data_AF-A0A969XSS3-F1
#
_entry.id   AF-A0A969XSS3-F1
#
_cell.length_a   1.000
_cell.length_b   1.000
_cell.length_c   1.000
_cell.angle_alpha   90.00
_cell.angle_beta   90.00
_cell.angle_gamma   90.00
#
_symmetry.space_group_name_H-M   'P 1'
#
loop_
_entity.id
_entity.type
_entity.pdbx_description
1 polymer ?
#
loop_
_entity_poly.entity_id
_entity_poly.type
_entity_poly.pdbx_seq_one_letter_code
_entity_poly.pdbx_strand_id
1 'polypeptide(L)'
;MKRNGNVVLAALVALGMLLAACGPQPEPGQPAGFVKLSVALESSLGDASIDPAGAPFAPGGGIAVDEVLVSVEDRLGSHVSFELIGGVYTASPTGTHDAIPLTPGDPSADLALPAAGNPYTFVSQGLDDADVVIAVDELVKSVGQSDTVLVTLESVLGGAVLTPRLPTAKVTPGTTIDLLLVVMANGNTDFPADYLQVPHSDFEVAYGAVEGGTVVASSKRGLRIQVAEDCTELSVGGTVTGLLESAGEFATGDMPIQALELECAEPLTGGIRVDVTAPELANVVFDSAANTVTGEASDDTGIAKIEIWDGPVLVATTEIEEPSGDVAPVEFAPGTGAFSASLLVPTGGITVIAFDEAGNQSEVFVDHSEDVWVWAGYAGGDSDGSEQRPFTDLQDGLDAVSEGGTVHVRAGTYLGHDFSITKPLALSGEGVGAVVIETTSTGYGLEVTADDVTLRGFTLQGPGLAAGNYGIKAFLEGGLDGLVIEDVHVTNYGRSEIDLNTVRGAILANVTADGNGTAGVGIALSGVEDVTLTGVVTTGNLWGSVGLYTTSAGSINGVSGVSIDSTSVFNELGRTVYADTEHGYAVTDLELAGFEYAVFNPDQRGVDGSCPEPGASGRGDDFVDFAKTLDVAVGLALNLCPATSDAAYVQHLGVDGDGHVTFEDRFHVGAGMGIQAAVDAAADGGVIELAAATFDAGFTVEDRTDLTIVGAGKGASVVNASAALNSGIDHKERDDMAVVVLVNRSTGITLEGFSVRADGLEWQSQLDALVFWNASSGTIQDLDVAGPGLQTGAQSGQGLAVDASVGESVALFVVDTDFSGWNKNAIDIVDGNRYNDGGSIEVHVSGGTFTGAGPTSTIGQNGILYWSRAGGAVTGTIAGVTISQLEYTPDTNTASGVLAFGDAELTSVSNSSFEGSVEIYISNNTPNQIDARVNNTFDTVLGSAASGDDLTAIQDRLEGDVLVK
;
A
#
# COMPACT_ATOMS: atom_id res chain seq x y z
N MET A 1 9.73 45.93 -15.73
CA MET A 1 9.06 47.21 -16.05
C MET A 1 9.19 47.46 -17.56
N LYS A 2 8.09 47.21 -18.32
CA LYS A 2 7.73 47.65 -19.70
C LYS A 2 8.74 47.41 -20.86
N ARG A 3 8.37 47.01 -22.08
CA ARG A 3 7.10 46.68 -22.76
C ARG A 3 7.42 46.19 -24.18
N ASN A 4 6.59 45.26 -24.67
CA ASN A 4 5.97 45.18 -26.00
C ASN A 4 6.82 45.07 -27.28
N GLY A 5 6.51 44.02 -28.06
CA GLY A 5 5.53 44.17 -29.15
C GLY A 5 6.07 44.08 -30.57
N ASN A 6 5.77 42.94 -31.19
CA ASN A 6 5.89 42.58 -32.62
C ASN A 6 5.28 43.57 -33.63
N VAL A 7 5.53 43.23 -34.92
CA VAL A 7 4.71 43.47 -36.15
C VAL A 7 5.30 44.57 -37.07
N VAL A 8 5.47 44.49 -38.41
CA VAL A 8 5.33 43.50 -39.53
C VAL A 8 5.85 44.21 -40.82
N LEU A 9 6.62 43.54 -41.72
CA LEU A 9 6.33 43.24 -43.18
C LEU A 9 6.41 44.46 -44.16
N ALA A 10 6.85 44.45 -45.44
CA ALA A 10 7.01 43.42 -46.48
C ALA A 10 7.77 43.98 -47.73
N ALA A 11 8.08 43.08 -48.71
CA ALA A 11 8.26 43.25 -50.18
C ALA A 11 9.66 43.60 -50.76
N LEU A 12 10.20 43.03 -51.86
CA LEU A 12 9.86 41.93 -52.80
C LEU A 12 11.12 41.61 -53.69
N VAL A 13 11.55 40.33 -53.74
CA VAL A 13 11.89 39.50 -54.94
C VAL A 13 13.09 39.82 -55.87
N ALA A 14 14.01 38.84 -56.03
CA ALA A 14 14.30 38.13 -57.30
C ALA A 14 15.46 37.09 -57.19
N LEU A 15 15.04 35.83 -56.98
CA LEU A 15 15.55 34.52 -57.43
C LEU A 15 16.94 34.37 -58.09
N GLY A 16 17.78 33.49 -57.50
CA GLY A 16 18.95 32.89 -58.13
C GLY A 16 19.56 31.74 -57.30
N MET A 17 18.98 30.54 -57.45
CA MET A 17 19.53 29.19 -57.15
C MET A 17 20.09 28.91 -55.74
N LEU A 18 19.26 28.37 -54.83
CA LEU A 18 19.12 26.95 -54.43
C LEU A 18 20.35 26.32 -53.74
N LEU A 19 20.18 26.13 -52.41
CA LEU A 19 20.61 25.03 -51.51
C LEU A 19 22.09 24.58 -51.58
N ALA A 20 22.83 24.34 -50.50
CA ALA A 20 22.77 24.39 -49.04
C ALA A 20 24.21 23.97 -48.63
N ALA A 21 24.78 24.15 -47.44
CA ALA A 21 24.30 24.43 -46.11
C ALA A 21 25.50 24.99 -45.31
N CYS A 22 25.20 25.58 -44.17
CA CYS A 22 26.13 26.10 -43.17
C CYS A 22 27.35 25.21 -42.91
N GLY A 23 28.55 25.78 -43.03
CA GLY A 23 29.69 25.27 -42.31
C GLY A 23 29.66 25.78 -40.86
N PRO A 24 29.76 24.93 -39.83
CA PRO A 24 30.18 25.37 -38.52
C PRO A 24 31.67 25.75 -38.60
N GLN A 25 32.00 26.88 -37.98
CA GLN A 25 33.36 27.30 -37.68
C GLN A 25 34.08 26.23 -36.83
N PRO A 26 35.41 26.08 -37.00
CA PRO A 26 36.20 25.11 -36.24
C PRO A 26 36.32 25.52 -34.76
N GLU A 27 36.30 24.54 -33.86
CA GLU A 27 36.61 24.79 -32.44
C GLU A 27 38.07 25.24 -32.27
N PRO A 28 38.34 26.25 -31.42
CA PRO A 28 39.68 26.77 -31.20
C PRO A 28 40.41 25.97 -30.10
N GLY A 29 41.51 25.28 -30.46
CA GLY A 29 42.39 24.69 -29.44
C GLY A 29 43.52 23.74 -29.89
N GLN A 30 43.55 23.24 -31.13
CA GLN A 30 44.59 22.27 -31.54
C GLN A 30 45.78 22.90 -32.28
N PRO A 31 47.04 22.63 -31.88
CA PRO A 31 48.22 22.95 -32.69
C PRO A 31 48.23 22.09 -33.97
N ALA A 32 48.50 22.69 -35.12
CA ALA A 32 48.74 21.94 -36.36
C ALA A 32 49.93 20.99 -36.19
N GLY A 33 49.71 19.67 -36.27
CA GLY A 33 50.77 18.66 -36.18
C GLY A 33 50.45 17.41 -35.36
N PHE A 34 49.28 17.29 -34.75
CA PHE A 34 48.83 16.08 -34.04
C PHE A 34 48.02 15.13 -34.95
N VAL A 35 48.12 13.84 -34.68
CA VAL A 35 47.33 12.75 -35.24
C VAL A 35 46.39 12.26 -34.14
N LYS A 36 45.08 12.18 -34.41
CA LYS A 36 44.14 11.54 -33.47
C LYS A 36 43.96 10.07 -33.83
N LEU A 37 43.93 9.20 -32.83
CA LEU A 37 43.74 7.76 -32.94
C LEU A 37 43.01 7.26 -31.69
N SER A 38 42.65 5.98 -31.65
CA SER A 38 42.15 5.31 -30.44
C SER A 38 43.07 4.15 -30.08
N VAL A 39 43.20 3.87 -28.79
CA VAL A 39 43.73 2.59 -28.28
C VAL A 39 42.56 1.81 -27.71
N ALA A 40 42.49 0.52 -28.01
CA ALA A 40 41.40 -0.35 -27.56
C ALA A 40 41.92 -1.76 -27.25
N LEU A 41 41.29 -2.41 -26.28
CA LEU A 41 41.50 -3.84 -26.04
C LEU A 41 40.92 -4.66 -27.20
N GLU A 42 41.60 -5.72 -27.59
CA GLU A 42 41.04 -6.68 -28.56
C GLU A 42 39.89 -7.45 -27.90
N SER A 43 38.63 -7.11 -28.23
CA SER A 43 37.47 -7.92 -27.85
C SER A 43 37.09 -8.87 -28.98
N SER A 44 37.01 -10.17 -28.68
CA SER A 44 36.21 -11.04 -29.52
C SER A 44 34.75 -10.63 -29.33
N LEU A 45 34.10 -10.16 -30.40
CA LEU A 45 32.75 -9.59 -30.33
C LEU A 45 31.76 -10.65 -29.82
N GLY A 46 31.39 -10.59 -28.54
CA GLY A 46 30.29 -11.41 -28.02
C GLY A 46 30.15 -11.68 -26.53
N ASP A 47 30.62 -10.85 -25.59
CA ASP A 47 30.00 -10.69 -24.25
C ASP A 47 30.66 -9.55 -23.47
N ALA A 48 30.00 -9.03 -22.43
CA ALA A 48 30.42 -7.86 -21.65
C ALA A 48 31.63 -8.09 -20.70
N SER A 49 32.48 -9.08 -20.99
CA SER A 49 33.75 -9.29 -20.29
C SER A 49 34.93 -8.95 -21.21
N ILE A 50 36.01 -8.44 -20.63
CA ILE A 50 37.31 -8.34 -21.30
C ILE A 50 37.70 -9.78 -21.67
N ASP A 51 37.70 -10.18 -22.95
CA ASP A 51 38.25 -11.48 -23.39
C ASP A 51 39.39 -11.29 -24.44
N PRO A 52 40.48 -10.58 -24.10
CA PRO A 52 41.67 -10.49 -24.92
C PRO A 52 42.33 -11.86 -24.99
N ALA A 53 42.52 -12.35 -26.20
CA ALA A 53 43.28 -13.56 -26.45
C ALA A 53 44.68 -13.42 -25.82
N GLY A 54 45.03 -14.30 -24.87
CA GLY A 54 46.34 -14.30 -24.21
C GLY A 54 46.38 -13.66 -22.81
N ALA A 55 45.24 -13.37 -22.17
CA ALA A 55 45.21 -12.97 -20.76
C ALA A 55 44.86 -14.13 -19.79
N PRO A 56 45.38 -14.12 -18.54
CA PRO A 56 45.03 -15.11 -17.54
C PRO A 56 43.55 -15.06 -17.12
N PHE A 57 43.00 -16.22 -16.77
CA PHE A 57 41.59 -16.38 -16.38
C PHE A 57 41.43 -17.13 -15.06
N ALA A 58 40.33 -16.88 -14.37
CA ALA A 58 39.99 -17.61 -13.16
C ALA A 58 39.55 -19.06 -13.49
N PRO A 59 39.77 -20.05 -12.62
CA PRO A 59 39.43 -21.46 -12.88
C PRO A 59 37.94 -21.71 -13.20
N GLY A 60 37.04 -20.83 -12.75
CA GLY A 60 35.60 -20.87 -13.05
C GLY A 60 35.18 -20.13 -14.33
N GLY A 61 36.14 -19.62 -15.12
CA GLY A 61 35.89 -18.74 -16.26
C GLY A 61 35.90 -17.26 -15.90
N GLY A 62 36.12 -16.40 -16.91
CA GLY A 62 36.30 -14.95 -16.76
C GLY A 62 37.77 -14.53 -16.72
N ILE A 63 38.11 -13.47 -17.45
CA ILE A 63 39.47 -12.91 -17.49
C ILE A 63 39.68 -12.02 -16.28
N ALA A 64 40.87 -12.09 -15.69
CA ALA A 64 41.19 -11.49 -14.39
C ALA A 64 42.02 -10.20 -14.47
N VAL A 65 42.01 -9.53 -15.63
CA VAL A 65 42.66 -8.23 -15.79
C VAL A 65 41.69 -7.13 -15.35
N ASP A 66 42.00 -6.46 -14.24
CA ASP A 66 41.19 -5.39 -13.68
C ASP A 66 41.43 -4.06 -14.42
N GLU A 67 42.71 -3.77 -14.74
CA GLU A 67 43.11 -2.56 -15.45
C GLU A 67 44.25 -2.87 -16.45
N VAL A 68 44.21 -2.22 -17.62
CA VAL A 68 45.32 -2.20 -18.57
C VAL A 68 45.91 -0.80 -18.66
N LEU A 69 47.17 -0.66 -18.28
CA LEU A 69 47.91 0.60 -18.39
C LEU A 69 48.71 0.64 -19.68
N VAL A 70 48.35 1.55 -20.59
CA VAL A 70 49.06 1.76 -21.86
C VAL A 70 50.01 2.96 -21.76
N SER A 71 51.31 2.69 -21.77
CA SER A 71 52.37 3.70 -21.88
C SER A 71 52.78 3.89 -23.35
N VAL A 72 53.16 5.11 -23.72
CA VAL A 72 53.55 5.43 -25.11
C VAL A 72 54.93 6.05 -25.16
N GLU A 73 55.80 5.53 -26.02
CA GLU A 73 57.12 6.08 -26.31
C GLU A 73 57.20 6.56 -27.75
N ASP A 74 57.86 7.70 -27.97
CA ASP A 74 58.12 8.20 -29.33
C ASP A 74 59.22 7.41 -30.05
N ARG A 75 59.44 7.70 -31.34
CA ARG A 75 60.49 7.07 -32.16
C ARG A 75 61.92 7.18 -31.63
N LEU A 76 62.19 8.03 -30.63
CA LEU A 76 63.49 8.18 -29.98
C LEU A 76 63.56 7.41 -28.65
N GLY A 77 62.51 6.66 -28.29
CA GLY A 77 62.36 5.97 -26.99
C GLY A 77 62.09 6.95 -25.84
N SER A 78 61.58 8.15 -26.12
CA SER A 78 61.21 9.10 -25.08
C SER A 78 59.76 8.89 -24.68
N HIS A 79 59.53 8.74 -23.37
CA HIS A 79 58.20 8.58 -22.79
C HIS A 79 57.31 9.81 -23.08
N VAL A 80 56.03 9.56 -23.38
CA VAL A 80 55.04 10.58 -23.71
C VAL A 80 54.05 10.71 -22.57
N SER A 81 54.06 11.85 -21.87
CA SER A 81 53.04 12.19 -20.89
C SER A 81 51.81 12.86 -21.53
N PHE A 82 50.64 12.71 -20.90
CA PHE A 82 49.34 13.14 -21.42
C PHE A 82 48.60 14.09 -20.46
N GLU A 83 47.78 14.96 -21.05
CA GLU A 83 46.76 15.75 -20.37
C GLU A 83 45.40 15.38 -20.95
N LEU A 84 44.41 15.11 -20.08
CA LEU A 84 43.07 14.72 -20.51
C LEU A 84 42.24 15.96 -20.83
N ILE A 85 41.90 16.15 -22.11
CA ILE A 85 41.16 17.33 -22.59
C ILE A 85 39.91 16.85 -23.34
N GLY A 86 38.74 17.10 -22.75
CA GLY A 86 37.46 16.76 -23.38
C GLY A 86 37.28 15.27 -23.69
N GLY A 87 37.83 14.39 -22.84
CA GLY A 87 37.77 12.93 -23.01
C GLY A 87 38.87 12.34 -23.91
N VAL A 88 39.81 13.15 -24.41
CA VAL A 88 40.92 12.70 -25.26
C VAL A 88 42.26 12.91 -24.55
N TYR A 89 43.07 11.87 -24.45
CA TYR A 89 44.44 11.91 -23.94
C TYR A 89 45.35 12.60 -24.95
N THR A 90 45.71 13.87 -24.69
CA THR A 90 46.52 14.69 -25.60
C THR A 90 47.95 14.78 -25.09
N ALA A 91 48.92 14.40 -25.93
CA ALA A 91 50.34 14.44 -25.53
C ALA A 91 50.78 15.86 -25.15
N SER A 92 51.36 16.00 -23.97
CA SER A 92 51.75 17.27 -23.38
C SER A 92 53.04 17.11 -22.58
N PRO A 93 54.09 17.93 -22.82
CA PRO A 93 55.33 17.88 -22.03
C PRO A 93 55.15 18.19 -20.53
N THR A 94 53.98 18.68 -20.13
CA THR A 94 53.60 18.97 -18.73
C THR A 94 52.37 18.16 -18.30
N GLY A 95 52.01 17.12 -19.05
CA GLY A 95 50.91 16.23 -18.70
C GLY A 95 51.14 15.53 -17.37
N THR A 96 50.06 15.16 -16.69
CA THR A 96 50.09 14.47 -15.39
C THR A 96 49.83 12.97 -15.49
N HIS A 97 49.47 12.47 -16.68
CA HIS A 97 49.23 11.05 -16.93
C HIS A 97 50.42 10.46 -17.69
N ASP A 98 51.09 9.47 -17.11
CA ASP A 98 52.20 8.76 -17.74
C ASP A 98 51.73 7.45 -18.42
N ALA A 99 50.51 6.99 -18.13
CA ALA A 99 49.87 5.89 -18.83
C ALA A 99 48.38 6.17 -19.01
N ILE A 100 47.76 5.44 -19.94
CA ILE A 100 46.33 5.50 -20.27
C ILE A 100 45.66 4.25 -19.71
N PRO A 101 44.77 4.39 -18.71
CA PRO A 101 44.05 3.26 -18.14
C PRO A 101 42.89 2.83 -19.05
N LEU A 102 42.74 1.52 -19.25
CA LEU A 102 41.58 0.87 -19.87
C LEU A 102 41.00 -0.12 -18.85
N THR A 103 39.69 -0.12 -18.66
CA THR A 103 38.98 -0.97 -17.69
C THR A 103 37.84 -1.74 -18.36
N PRO A 104 37.20 -2.73 -17.71
CA PRO A 104 36.06 -3.43 -18.28
C PRO A 104 34.89 -2.52 -18.65
N GLY A 105 34.69 -1.43 -17.89
CA GLY A 105 33.66 -0.43 -18.16
C GLY A 105 34.00 0.52 -19.31
N ASP A 106 35.29 0.74 -19.57
CA ASP A 106 35.81 1.67 -20.56
C ASP A 106 37.01 1.04 -21.34
N PRO A 107 36.76 0.10 -22.27
CA PRO A 107 37.80 -0.74 -22.90
C PRO A 107 38.59 -0.03 -24.02
N SER A 108 38.38 1.27 -24.21
CA SER A 108 39.07 2.06 -25.23
C SER A 108 39.20 3.52 -24.84
N ALA A 109 40.27 4.17 -25.31
CA ALA A 109 40.52 5.59 -25.07
C ALA A 109 40.97 6.30 -26.36
N ASP A 110 40.59 7.56 -26.50
CA ASP A 110 41.01 8.41 -27.61
C ASP A 110 42.32 9.14 -27.27
N LEU A 111 43.26 9.16 -28.22
CA LEU A 111 44.56 9.80 -28.09
C LEU A 111 44.79 10.87 -29.17
N ALA A 112 45.56 11.89 -28.82
CA ALA A 112 46.16 12.82 -29.78
C ALA A 112 47.69 12.85 -29.60
N LEU A 113 48.41 12.33 -30.60
CA LEU A 113 49.88 12.21 -30.60
C LEU A 113 50.53 13.11 -31.68
N PRO A 114 51.71 13.72 -31.45
CA PRO A 114 52.43 14.47 -32.47
C PRO A 114 52.83 13.63 -33.69
N ALA A 115 52.49 14.06 -34.90
CA ALA A 115 52.87 13.37 -36.14
C ALA A 115 54.38 13.16 -36.29
N ALA A 116 55.21 14.01 -35.67
CA ALA A 116 56.67 13.93 -35.69
C ALA A 116 57.25 12.82 -34.81
N GLY A 117 56.48 12.28 -33.86
CA GLY A 117 56.92 11.20 -32.97
C GLY A 117 56.76 9.81 -33.58
N ASN A 118 56.13 9.67 -34.76
CA ASN A 118 55.98 8.40 -35.46
C ASN A 118 57.34 7.76 -35.88
N PRO A 119 57.46 6.41 -35.84
CA PRO A 119 56.52 5.47 -35.21
C PRO A 119 56.54 5.55 -33.68
N TYR A 120 55.43 5.22 -33.04
CA TYR A 120 55.30 5.12 -31.59
C TYR A 120 55.41 3.67 -31.14
N THR A 121 55.96 3.45 -29.95
CA THR A 121 55.90 2.18 -29.23
C THR A 121 54.82 2.28 -28.16
N PHE A 122 53.87 1.35 -28.17
CA PHE A 122 52.84 1.20 -27.15
C PHE A 122 53.23 0.03 -26.27
N VAL A 123 53.40 0.28 -24.98
CA VAL A 123 53.72 -0.74 -23.97
C VAL A 123 52.51 -0.85 -23.05
N SER A 124 51.88 -2.01 -23.04
CA SER A 124 50.66 -2.26 -22.25
C SER A 124 50.96 -3.25 -21.14
N GLN A 125 50.45 -2.97 -19.94
CA GLN A 125 50.55 -3.87 -18.78
C GLN A 125 49.14 -4.13 -18.26
N GLY A 126 48.73 -5.40 -18.28
CA GLY A 126 47.50 -5.87 -17.64
C GLY A 126 47.77 -6.20 -16.18
N LEU A 127 47.02 -5.55 -15.29
CA LEU A 127 47.11 -5.67 -13.85
C LEU A 127 45.97 -6.51 -13.29
N ASP A 128 46.25 -7.29 -12.25
CA ASP A 128 45.22 -7.86 -11.39
C ASP A 128 44.71 -6.83 -10.36
N ASP A 129 43.80 -7.26 -9.48
CA ASP A 129 43.22 -6.46 -8.40
C ASP A 129 44.23 -6.08 -7.29
N ALA A 130 45.43 -6.67 -7.31
CA ALA A 130 46.54 -6.39 -6.41
C ALA A 130 47.64 -5.53 -7.06
N ASP A 131 47.37 -4.93 -8.22
CA ASP A 131 48.29 -4.12 -9.03
C ASP A 131 49.54 -4.91 -9.51
N VAL A 132 49.45 -6.24 -9.66
CA VAL A 132 50.53 -7.08 -10.19
C VAL A 132 50.40 -7.22 -11.70
N VAL A 133 51.51 -7.10 -12.43
CA VAL A 133 51.53 -7.30 -13.89
C VAL A 133 51.41 -8.78 -14.21
N ILE A 134 50.26 -9.17 -14.76
CA ILE A 134 49.91 -10.55 -15.12
C ILE A 134 49.94 -10.82 -16.62
N ALA A 135 49.91 -9.78 -17.45
CA ALA A 135 50.04 -9.88 -18.90
C ALA A 135 50.62 -8.58 -19.49
N VAL A 136 51.30 -8.65 -20.64
CA VAL A 136 51.89 -7.47 -21.28
C VAL A 136 51.74 -7.49 -22.79
N ASP A 137 51.86 -6.33 -23.43
CA ASP A 137 51.95 -6.18 -24.89
C ASP A 137 52.97 -5.09 -25.23
N GLU A 138 53.72 -5.26 -26.32
CA GLU A 138 54.59 -4.23 -26.88
C GLU A 138 54.39 -4.13 -28.40
N LEU A 139 53.84 -3.00 -28.85
CA LEU A 139 53.52 -2.77 -30.25
C LEU A 139 54.16 -1.49 -30.78
N VAL A 140 55.07 -1.64 -31.76
CA VAL A 140 55.61 -0.50 -32.52
C VAL A 140 54.73 -0.23 -33.74
N LYS A 141 54.04 0.93 -33.78
CA LYS A 141 53.12 1.28 -34.86
C LYS A 141 53.32 2.72 -35.35
N SER A 142 53.34 2.88 -36.68
CA SER A 142 53.16 4.20 -37.30
C SER A 142 51.67 4.52 -37.33
N VAL A 143 51.25 5.57 -36.62
CA VAL A 143 49.83 5.91 -36.44
C VAL A 143 49.42 7.12 -37.30
N GLY A 144 48.28 6.97 -37.97
CA GLY A 144 47.59 7.93 -38.80
C GLY A 144 46.24 8.38 -38.20
N GLN A 145 45.59 9.32 -38.88
CA GLN A 145 44.34 9.92 -38.39
C GLN A 145 43.23 8.85 -38.37
N SER A 146 42.57 8.71 -37.21
CA SER A 146 41.51 7.73 -36.95
C SER A 146 41.98 6.27 -37.00
N ASP A 147 43.29 6.02 -36.84
CA ASP A 147 43.77 4.65 -36.61
C ASP A 147 43.28 4.13 -35.25
N THR A 148 43.15 2.80 -35.15
CA THR A 148 42.98 2.11 -33.86
C THR A 148 44.21 1.26 -33.59
N VAL A 149 44.80 1.41 -32.41
CA VAL A 149 45.85 0.55 -31.87
C VAL A 149 45.16 -0.51 -31.02
N LEU A 150 45.25 -1.77 -31.44
CA LEU A 150 44.69 -2.88 -30.68
C LEU A 150 45.76 -3.40 -29.73
N VAL A 151 45.41 -3.54 -28.45
CA VAL A 151 46.27 -4.13 -27.42
C VAL A 151 45.98 -5.63 -27.38
N THR A 152 47.04 -6.43 -27.57
CA THR A 152 46.98 -7.90 -27.56
C THR A 152 47.91 -8.43 -26.49
N LEU A 153 47.37 -8.76 -25.32
CA LEU A 153 48.15 -9.15 -24.16
C LEU A 153 48.69 -10.59 -24.30
N GLU A 154 49.94 -10.81 -23.87
CA GLU A 154 50.55 -12.12 -23.66
C GLU A 154 50.76 -12.33 -22.15
N SER A 155 50.35 -13.49 -21.63
CA SER A 155 50.39 -13.78 -20.21
C SER A 155 51.81 -13.91 -19.66
N VAL A 156 52.07 -13.32 -18.49
CA VAL A 156 53.32 -13.49 -17.74
C VAL A 156 53.19 -14.68 -16.81
N LEU A 157 54.09 -15.66 -16.94
CA LEU A 157 54.09 -16.89 -16.15
C LEU A 157 54.59 -16.63 -14.72
N GLY A 158 53.92 -17.21 -13.73
CA GLY A 158 54.29 -17.15 -12.31
C GLY A 158 54.64 -18.50 -11.68
N GLY A 159 53.98 -19.58 -12.13
CA GLY A 159 54.25 -20.93 -11.61
C GLY A 159 53.63 -22.02 -12.49
N ALA A 160 54.02 -23.28 -12.28
CA ALA A 160 53.41 -24.41 -12.99
C ALA A 160 53.40 -25.66 -12.11
N VAL A 161 52.27 -26.37 -12.09
CA VAL A 161 52.05 -27.58 -11.29
C VAL A 161 51.40 -28.68 -12.15
N LEU A 162 51.66 -29.93 -11.78
CA LEU A 162 50.93 -31.10 -12.30
C LEU A 162 50.00 -31.63 -11.21
N THR A 163 48.76 -31.90 -11.56
CA THR A 163 47.76 -32.44 -10.64
C THR A 163 46.95 -33.55 -11.32
N PRO A 164 46.51 -34.60 -10.59
CA PRO A 164 45.57 -35.58 -11.13
C PRO A 164 44.27 -34.95 -11.67
N ARG A 165 43.72 -35.50 -12.78
CA ARG A 165 42.42 -35.10 -13.32
C ARG A 165 41.27 -35.35 -12.33
N LEU A 166 41.34 -36.47 -11.62
CA LEU A 166 40.41 -36.87 -10.58
C LEU A 166 41.14 -36.86 -9.23
N PRO A 167 40.45 -36.55 -8.11
CA PRO A 167 41.06 -36.58 -6.78
C PRO A 167 41.78 -37.92 -6.53
N THR A 168 43.11 -37.89 -6.43
CA THR A 168 43.94 -39.09 -6.31
C THR A 168 44.95 -38.90 -5.19
N ALA A 169 44.89 -39.75 -4.16
CA ALA A 169 45.84 -39.76 -3.06
C ALA A 169 46.98 -40.76 -3.29
N LYS A 170 46.68 -41.90 -3.93
CA LYS A 170 47.64 -42.95 -4.29
C LYS A 170 47.37 -43.48 -5.68
N VAL A 171 48.43 -43.87 -6.38
CA VAL A 171 48.32 -44.47 -7.72
C VAL A 171 48.41 -45.99 -7.66
N THR A 172 47.52 -46.66 -8.39
CA THR A 172 47.48 -48.13 -8.44
C THR A 172 48.46 -48.66 -9.49
N PRO A 173 49.38 -49.60 -9.15
CA PRO A 173 50.26 -50.21 -10.14
C PRO A 173 49.49 -50.86 -11.29
N GLY A 174 49.93 -50.61 -12.53
CA GLY A 174 49.31 -51.18 -13.73
C GLY A 174 48.11 -50.40 -14.29
N THR A 175 47.63 -49.33 -13.64
CA THR A 175 46.56 -48.48 -14.17
C THR A 175 47.08 -47.32 -15.03
N THR A 176 46.17 -46.63 -15.71
CA THR A 176 46.47 -45.38 -16.41
C THR A 176 45.95 -44.21 -15.60
N ILE A 177 46.74 -43.15 -15.46
CA ILE A 177 46.36 -41.89 -14.81
C ILE A 177 46.51 -40.71 -15.76
N ASP A 178 45.55 -39.79 -15.72
CA ASP A 178 45.61 -38.51 -16.41
C ASP A 178 46.02 -37.41 -15.42
N LEU A 179 47.08 -36.68 -15.77
CA LEU A 179 47.57 -35.51 -15.05
C LEU A 179 47.29 -34.26 -15.88
N LEU A 180 46.72 -33.24 -15.25
CA LEU A 180 46.49 -31.91 -15.78
C LEU A 180 47.67 -31.00 -15.46
N LEU A 181 48.12 -30.25 -16.45
CA LEU A 181 49.08 -29.16 -16.27
C LEU A 181 48.32 -27.87 -15.98
N VAL A 182 48.60 -27.26 -14.83
CA VAL A 182 48.11 -25.92 -14.48
C VAL A 182 49.30 -24.98 -14.52
N VAL A 183 49.27 -24.02 -15.45
CA VAL A 183 50.24 -22.93 -15.54
C VAL A 183 49.57 -21.68 -15.00
N MET A 184 50.23 -21.04 -14.04
CA MET A 184 49.71 -19.93 -13.26
C MET A 184 50.35 -18.62 -13.70
N ALA A 185 49.60 -17.53 -13.61
CA ALA A 185 50.09 -16.19 -13.90
C ALA A 185 50.99 -15.65 -12.78
N ASN A 186 51.80 -14.64 -13.13
CA ASN A 186 52.65 -13.91 -12.19
C ASN A 186 51.83 -13.38 -11.00
N GLY A 187 52.39 -13.42 -9.79
CA GLY A 187 51.70 -12.99 -8.57
C GLY A 187 50.55 -13.87 -8.07
N ASN A 188 49.97 -14.72 -8.93
CA ASN A 188 48.73 -15.46 -8.69
C ASN A 188 48.97 -16.98 -8.69
N THR A 189 49.82 -17.45 -7.77
CA THR A 189 50.36 -18.81 -7.78
C THR A 189 49.91 -19.69 -6.61
N ASP A 190 48.89 -19.30 -5.84
CA ASP A 190 48.45 -20.04 -4.64
C ASP A 190 47.53 -21.22 -5.01
N PHE A 191 48.06 -22.20 -5.73
CA PHE A 191 47.30 -23.37 -6.17
C PHE A 191 47.07 -24.38 -5.03
N PRO A 192 45.85 -24.94 -4.87
CA PRO A 192 44.65 -24.75 -5.68
C PRO A 192 43.67 -23.67 -5.15
N ALA A 193 44.06 -22.91 -4.12
CA ALA A 193 43.15 -22.03 -3.39
C ALA A 193 42.80 -20.72 -4.13
N ASP A 194 43.80 -20.07 -4.71
CA ASP A 194 43.67 -18.75 -5.33
C ASP A 194 44.76 -18.56 -6.43
N TYR A 195 44.40 -18.81 -7.68
CA TYR A 195 45.32 -18.75 -8.80
C TYR A 195 44.64 -18.30 -10.09
N LEU A 196 45.43 -17.71 -11.00
CA LEU A 196 44.98 -17.37 -12.35
C LEU A 196 45.66 -18.29 -13.36
N GLN A 197 44.87 -18.92 -14.23
CA GLN A 197 45.35 -19.87 -15.22
C GLN A 197 45.78 -19.16 -16.51
N VAL A 198 46.95 -19.55 -17.03
CA VAL A 198 47.50 -19.04 -18.29
C VAL A 198 46.91 -19.79 -19.49
N PRO A 199 46.52 -19.08 -20.58
CA PRO A 199 46.06 -19.71 -21.81
C PRO A 199 47.11 -20.63 -22.46
N HIS A 200 46.66 -21.75 -23.04
CA HIS A 200 47.56 -22.71 -23.70
C HIS A 200 48.31 -22.15 -24.93
N SER A 201 47.92 -20.99 -25.45
CA SER A 201 48.60 -20.29 -26.54
C SER A 201 49.94 -19.67 -26.12
N ASP A 202 50.08 -19.32 -24.85
CA ASP A 202 51.11 -18.37 -24.37
C ASP A 202 52.34 -19.07 -23.78
N PHE A 203 52.31 -20.40 -23.77
CA PHE A 203 53.44 -21.20 -23.30
C PHE A 203 53.65 -22.45 -24.14
N GLU A 204 54.88 -22.94 -24.15
CA GLU A 204 55.26 -24.27 -24.59
C GLU A 204 55.64 -25.13 -23.39
N VAL A 205 55.46 -26.45 -23.48
CA VAL A 205 55.80 -27.37 -22.38
C VAL A 205 56.67 -28.52 -22.85
N ALA A 206 57.68 -28.84 -22.05
CA ALA A 206 58.51 -30.03 -22.16
C ALA A 206 58.47 -30.82 -20.84
N TYR A 207 57.80 -31.97 -20.85
CA TYR A 207 57.76 -32.86 -19.69
C TYR A 207 59.07 -33.64 -19.52
N GLY A 208 59.47 -33.84 -18.26
CA GLY A 208 60.65 -34.61 -17.88
C GLY A 208 60.45 -36.13 -18.03
N ALA A 209 61.47 -36.88 -17.63
CA ALA A 209 61.33 -38.34 -17.51
C ALA A 209 60.37 -38.65 -16.34
N VAL A 210 59.49 -39.65 -16.55
CA VAL A 210 58.58 -40.15 -15.52
C VAL A 210 59.27 -41.28 -14.76
N GLU A 211 59.39 -41.15 -13.44
CA GLU A 211 59.79 -42.24 -12.56
C GLU A 211 58.53 -42.99 -12.08
N GLY A 212 58.54 -44.32 -12.08
CA GLY A 212 57.37 -45.13 -11.67
C GLY A 212 56.31 -45.36 -12.75
N GLY A 213 56.52 -44.92 -14.00
CA GLY A 213 55.56 -45.11 -15.09
C GLY A 213 56.10 -44.82 -16.49
N THR A 214 55.22 -44.89 -17.50
CA THR A 214 55.52 -44.58 -18.90
C THR A 214 54.47 -43.64 -19.49
N VAL A 215 54.91 -42.61 -20.22
CA VAL A 215 53.99 -41.66 -20.89
C VAL A 215 53.31 -42.35 -22.06
N VAL A 216 51.98 -42.36 -22.06
CA VAL A 216 51.11 -42.89 -23.11
C VAL A 216 50.75 -41.80 -24.11
N ALA A 217 50.43 -40.60 -23.61
CA ALA A 217 50.14 -39.42 -24.41
C ALA A 217 50.54 -38.15 -23.67
N SER A 218 50.85 -37.09 -24.40
CA SER A 218 51.15 -35.77 -23.84
C SER A 218 50.56 -34.66 -24.71
N SER A 219 50.18 -33.55 -24.08
CA SER A 219 49.72 -32.32 -24.73
C SER A 219 50.02 -31.11 -23.85
N LYS A 220 49.72 -29.89 -24.30
CA LYS A 220 49.81 -28.70 -23.44
C LYS A 220 48.85 -28.72 -22.24
N ARG A 221 47.85 -29.61 -22.26
CA ARG A 221 46.89 -29.79 -21.15
C ARG A 221 47.40 -30.73 -20.07
N GLY A 222 48.44 -31.54 -20.34
CA GLY A 222 48.83 -32.58 -19.40
C GLY A 222 49.43 -33.85 -20.02
N LEU A 223 49.51 -34.88 -19.16
CA LEU A 223 50.10 -36.19 -19.44
C LEU A 223 49.11 -37.31 -19.15
N ARG A 224 49.08 -38.32 -20.01
CA ARG A 224 48.51 -39.64 -19.69
C ARG A 224 49.66 -40.61 -19.41
N ILE A 225 49.67 -41.23 -18.25
CA ILE A 225 50.76 -42.11 -17.79
C ILE A 225 50.21 -43.50 -17.50
N GLN A 226 50.87 -44.52 -18.04
CA GLN A 226 50.70 -45.91 -17.63
C GLN A 226 51.64 -46.18 -16.46
N VAL A 227 51.07 -46.42 -15.27
CA VAL A 227 51.82 -46.70 -14.03
C VAL A 227 52.50 -48.06 -14.14
N ALA A 228 53.76 -48.15 -13.70
CA ALA A 228 54.51 -49.39 -13.72
C ALA A 228 53.96 -50.41 -12.72
N GLU A 229 54.01 -51.70 -13.08
CA GLU A 229 53.55 -52.82 -12.23
C GLU A 229 54.33 -52.94 -10.90
N ASP A 230 55.58 -52.48 -10.88
CA ASP A 230 56.48 -52.47 -9.73
C ASP A 230 56.67 -51.08 -9.11
N CYS A 231 55.73 -50.15 -9.38
CA CYS A 231 55.81 -48.80 -8.87
C CYS A 231 55.77 -48.73 -7.33
N THR A 232 56.68 -47.95 -6.75
CA THR A 232 56.66 -47.54 -5.34
C THR A 232 56.31 -46.07 -5.17
N GLU A 233 56.66 -45.24 -6.15
CA GLU A 233 56.38 -43.81 -6.20
C GLU A 233 56.32 -43.40 -7.67
N LEU A 234 55.34 -42.57 -8.03
CA LEU A 234 55.22 -41.95 -9.34
C LEU A 234 55.65 -40.49 -9.22
N SER A 235 56.72 -40.11 -9.93
CA SER A 235 57.23 -38.74 -9.96
C SER A 235 57.35 -38.21 -11.38
N VAL A 236 56.83 -37.00 -11.59
CA VAL A 236 56.92 -36.31 -12.87
C VAL A 236 57.06 -34.80 -12.68
N GLY A 237 57.99 -34.21 -13.42
CA GLY A 237 58.16 -32.77 -13.54
C GLY A 237 58.37 -32.37 -15.00
N GLY A 238 58.91 -31.18 -15.21
CA GLY A 238 59.22 -30.68 -16.54
C GLY A 238 59.54 -29.20 -16.55
N THR A 239 59.40 -28.58 -17.70
CA THR A 239 59.69 -27.16 -17.91
C THR A 239 58.62 -26.55 -18.80
N VAL A 240 58.13 -25.39 -18.42
CA VAL A 240 57.26 -24.53 -19.22
C VAL A 240 58.09 -23.36 -19.72
N THR A 241 57.98 -23.04 -21.01
CA THR A 241 58.67 -21.91 -21.64
C THR A 241 57.63 -20.87 -22.04
N GLY A 242 57.79 -19.63 -21.58
CA GLY A 242 56.90 -18.51 -21.89
C GLY A 242 57.46 -17.20 -21.34
N LEU A 243 56.63 -16.15 -21.29
CA LEU A 243 57.06 -14.84 -20.84
C LEU A 243 57.22 -14.80 -19.31
N LEU A 244 58.39 -14.38 -18.81
CA LEU A 244 58.69 -14.29 -17.38
C LEU A 244 59.13 -12.88 -17.00
N GLU A 245 58.77 -12.44 -15.80
CA GLU A 245 59.28 -11.20 -15.23
C GLU A 245 60.63 -11.43 -14.51
N SER A 246 61.62 -10.59 -14.81
CA SER A 246 62.89 -10.55 -14.07
C SER A 246 63.35 -9.11 -13.87
N ALA A 247 63.37 -8.66 -12.61
CA ALA A 247 63.82 -7.32 -12.23
C ALA A 247 63.11 -6.17 -12.99
N GLY A 248 61.82 -6.34 -13.29
CA GLY A 248 60.99 -5.36 -14.01
C GLY A 248 61.11 -5.40 -15.54
N GLU A 249 61.82 -6.38 -16.10
CA GLU A 249 61.85 -6.65 -17.54
C GLU A 249 61.12 -7.98 -17.85
N PHE A 250 60.42 -8.03 -18.98
CA PHE A 250 59.69 -9.21 -19.44
C PHE A 250 60.42 -9.87 -20.61
N ALA A 251 60.76 -11.14 -20.48
CA ALA A 251 61.45 -11.89 -21.52
C ALA A 251 61.06 -13.36 -21.52
N THR A 252 61.08 -13.99 -22.69
CA THR A 252 60.84 -15.43 -22.81
C THR A 252 61.91 -16.21 -22.05
N GLY A 253 61.49 -17.12 -21.17
CA GLY A 253 62.39 -17.97 -20.41
C GLY A 253 61.74 -19.27 -19.98
N ASP A 254 62.55 -20.11 -19.32
CA ASP A 254 62.18 -21.45 -18.87
C ASP A 254 61.85 -21.44 -17.37
N MET A 255 60.70 -21.99 -17.00
CA MET A 255 60.22 -22.14 -15.64
C MET A 255 59.99 -23.62 -15.30
N PRO A 256 60.51 -24.14 -14.18
CA PRO A 256 60.30 -25.52 -13.80
C PRO A 256 58.84 -25.78 -13.41
N ILE A 257 58.31 -26.94 -13.81
CA ILE A 257 57.06 -27.47 -13.26
C ILE A 257 57.38 -28.06 -11.89
N GLN A 258 56.63 -27.69 -10.85
CA GLN A 258 56.69 -28.33 -9.55
C GLN A 258 56.41 -29.83 -9.72
N ALA A 259 57.36 -30.67 -9.29
CA ALA A 259 57.23 -32.11 -9.44
C ALA A 259 56.02 -32.63 -8.65
N LEU A 260 55.19 -33.43 -9.31
CA LEU A 260 54.14 -34.21 -8.65
C LEU A 260 54.78 -35.50 -8.15
N GLU A 261 54.59 -35.80 -6.87
CA GLU A 261 55.01 -37.05 -6.23
C GLU A 261 53.77 -37.74 -5.66
N LEU A 262 53.45 -38.93 -6.18
CA LEU A 262 52.34 -39.75 -5.68
C LEU A 262 52.87 -41.10 -5.21
N GLU A 263 52.50 -41.49 -4.00
CA GLU A 263 52.80 -42.82 -3.49
C GLU A 263 52.04 -43.88 -4.30
N CYS A 264 52.73 -44.96 -4.68
CA CYS A 264 52.06 -46.11 -5.27
C CYS A 264 51.44 -46.97 -4.18
N ALA A 265 50.19 -47.40 -4.39
CA ALA A 265 49.53 -48.33 -3.49
C ALA A 265 50.38 -49.61 -3.36
N GLU A 266 50.61 -50.07 -2.13
CA GLU A 266 51.54 -51.16 -1.82
C GLU A 266 51.29 -52.41 -2.69
N PRO A 267 52.31 -52.95 -3.39
CA PRO A 267 52.14 -54.08 -4.29
C PRO A 267 51.68 -55.34 -3.54
N LEU A 268 50.73 -56.05 -4.14
CA LEU A 268 50.12 -57.28 -3.62
C LEU A 268 51.16 -58.40 -3.38
N THR A 269 51.79 -58.42 -2.21
CA THR A 269 52.65 -59.53 -1.79
C THR A 269 51.96 -60.40 -0.74
N GLY A 270 51.25 -61.44 -1.21
CA GLY A 270 50.96 -62.63 -0.42
C GLY A 270 49.65 -62.69 0.38
N GLY A 271 48.64 -61.86 0.07
CA GLY A 271 47.29 -61.99 0.64
C GLY A 271 46.26 -61.09 -0.07
N ILE A 272 44.97 -61.41 0.08
CA ILE A 272 43.86 -60.54 -0.37
C ILE A 272 43.74 -59.39 0.64
N ARG A 273 44.14 -58.19 0.25
CA ARG A 273 43.66 -56.94 0.84
C ARG A 273 42.89 -56.23 -0.26
N VAL A 274 41.59 -56.03 -0.03
CA VAL A 274 40.73 -55.22 -0.89
C VAL A 274 40.57 -53.91 -0.12
N ASP A 275 40.66 -52.78 -0.82
CA ASP A 275 40.10 -51.56 -0.26
C ASP A 275 38.62 -51.80 0.04
N VAL A 276 38.16 -51.36 1.19
CA VAL A 276 36.76 -51.51 1.62
C VAL A 276 36.21 -50.19 2.14
N THR A 277 37.02 -49.13 2.13
CA THR A 277 36.56 -47.77 2.38
C THR A 277 35.81 -47.33 1.14
N ALA A 278 34.63 -46.72 1.31
CA ALA A 278 33.89 -46.15 0.18
C ALA A 278 34.26 -44.67 0.06
N PRO A 279 34.17 -44.09 -1.15
CA PRO A 279 34.40 -42.66 -1.34
C PRO A 279 33.40 -41.83 -0.52
N GLU A 280 33.76 -40.62 -0.11
CA GLU A 280 32.89 -39.67 0.57
C GLU A 280 32.35 -38.63 -0.40
N LEU A 281 31.04 -38.38 -0.34
CA LEU A 281 30.35 -37.28 -1.03
C LEU A 281 29.85 -36.27 -0.01
N ALA A 282 30.20 -34.99 -0.17
CA ALA A 282 29.80 -33.91 0.72
C ALA A 282 29.25 -32.72 -0.07
N ASN A 283 28.40 -31.91 0.58
CA ASN A 283 27.88 -30.64 0.05
C ASN A 283 27.24 -30.75 -1.35
N VAL A 284 26.59 -31.88 -1.65
CA VAL A 284 25.93 -32.09 -2.94
C VAL A 284 24.64 -31.27 -2.99
N VAL A 285 24.54 -30.34 -3.95
CA VAL A 285 23.41 -29.42 -4.13
C VAL A 285 23.03 -29.35 -5.61
N PHE A 286 21.73 -29.23 -5.90
CA PHE A 286 21.21 -28.88 -7.22
C PHE A 286 20.67 -27.46 -7.22
N ASP A 287 21.22 -26.60 -8.09
CA ASP A 287 20.71 -25.27 -8.39
C ASP A 287 19.75 -25.35 -9.57
N SER A 288 18.45 -25.14 -9.30
CA SER A 288 17.38 -25.20 -10.30
C SER A 288 17.39 -24.02 -11.26
N ALA A 289 17.91 -22.85 -10.87
CA ALA A 289 17.99 -21.68 -11.74
C ALA A 289 19.12 -21.84 -12.77
N ALA A 290 20.27 -22.37 -12.35
CA ALA A 290 21.43 -22.63 -13.21
C ALA A 290 21.42 -24.02 -13.86
N ASN A 291 20.46 -24.89 -13.51
CA ASN A 291 20.45 -26.33 -13.84
C ASN A 291 21.80 -27.00 -13.55
N THR A 292 22.42 -26.70 -12.41
CA THR A 292 23.79 -27.15 -12.11
C THR A 292 23.84 -27.95 -10.82
N VAL A 293 24.52 -29.09 -10.85
CA VAL A 293 24.84 -29.89 -9.65
C VAL A 293 26.27 -29.57 -9.22
N THR A 294 26.47 -29.30 -7.94
CA THR A 294 27.79 -29.08 -7.34
C THR A 294 27.98 -29.98 -6.11
N GLY A 295 29.21 -30.36 -5.80
CA GLY A 295 29.53 -31.07 -4.56
C GLY A 295 31.02 -31.32 -4.38
N GLU A 296 31.39 -32.07 -3.34
CA GLU A 296 32.75 -32.51 -3.08
C GLU A 296 32.82 -34.04 -3.02
N ALA A 297 33.88 -34.62 -3.60
CA ALA A 297 34.18 -36.05 -3.54
C ALA A 297 35.63 -36.30 -3.11
N SER A 298 35.84 -37.24 -2.20
CA SER A 298 37.16 -37.62 -1.72
C SER A 298 37.25 -39.10 -1.34
N ASP A 299 38.46 -39.64 -1.29
CA ASP A 299 38.73 -41.05 -0.95
C ASP A 299 40.16 -41.23 -0.39
N ASP A 300 40.44 -42.33 0.32
CA ASP A 300 41.76 -42.61 0.89
C ASP A 300 42.77 -43.17 -0.14
N THR A 301 42.29 -43.67 -1.28
CA THR A 301 43.09 -44.06 -2.44
C THR A 301 42.88 -43.08 -3.60
N GLY A 302 41.63 -42.89 -4.05
CA GLY A 302 41.29 -41.96 -5.13
C GLY A 302 39.92 -42.22 -5.76
N ILE A 303 39.34 -41.18 -6.36
CA ILE A 303 38.08 -41.24 -7.09
C ILE A 303 38.32 -41.76 -8.51
N ALA A 304 37.63 -42.82 -8.88
CA ALA A 304 37.66 -43.39 -10.23
C ALA A 304 36.65 -42.74 -11.18
N LYS A 305 35.42 -42.46 -10.73
CA LYS A 305 34.41 -41.73 -11.52
C LYS A 305 33.27 -41.16 -10.68
N ILE A 306 32.58 -40.16 -11.23
CA ILE A 306 31.25 -39.70 -10.77
C ILE A 306 30.21 -39.94 -11.87
N GLU A 307 29.02 -40.36 -11.45
CA GLU A 307 27.81 -40.42 -12.29
C GLU A 307 26.67 -39.64 -11.61
N ILE A 308 25.92 -38.88 -12.41
CA ILE A 308 24.72 -38.15 -11.99
C ILE A 308 23.54 -38.69 -12.78
N TRP A 309 22.51 -39.13 -12.06
CA TRP A 309 21.33 -39.77 -12.61
C TRP A 309 20.07 -38.94 -12.31
N ASP A 310 19.22 -38.73 -13.32
CA ASP A 310 17.85 -38.25 -13.15
C ASP A 310 16.91 -39.47 -13.24
N GLY A 311 16.43 -39.95 -12.08
CA GLY A 311 15.74 -41.24 -11.99
C GLY A 311 16.58 -42.37 -12.62
N PRO A 312 16.08 -43.11 -13.64
CA PRO A 312 16.83 -44.18 -14.28
C PRO A 312 17.76 -43.72 -15.43
N VAL A 313 17.88 -42.41 -15.69
CA VAL A 313 18.61 -41.86 -16.84
C VAL A 313 19.93 -41.24 -16.38
N LEU A 314 21.05 -41.66 -16.95
CA LEU A 314 22.35 -41.02 -16.71
C LEU A 314 22.34 -39.65 -17.41
N VAL A 315 22.54 -38.57 -16.65
CA VAL A 315 22.50 -37.19 -17.15
C VAL A 315 23.85 -36.49 -17.08
N ALA A 316 24.79 -36.94 -16.23
CA ALA A 316 26.17 -36.48 -16.28
C ALA A 316 27.18 -37.53 -15.81
N THR A 317 28.43 -37.47 -16.31
CA THR A 317 29.52 -38.34 -15.81
C THR A 317 30.92 -37.75 -16.05
N THR A 318 31.91 -38.19 -15.28
CA THR A 318 33.34 -37.91 -15.52
C THR A 318 33.94 -38.71 -16.69
N GLU A 319 33.26 -39.77 -17.13
CA GLU A 319 33.71 -40.72 -18.14
C GLU A 319 33.08 -40.43 -19.50
N ILE A 320 33.55 -39.37 -20.17
CA ILE A 320 33.14 -39.07 -21.55
C ILE A 320 34.29 -39.41 -22.50
N GLU A 321 34.20 -40.55 -23.17
CA GLU A 321 35.07 -40.86 -24.32
C GLU A 321 34.55 -40.23 -25.63
N GLU A 322 33.23 -40.03 -25.78
CA GLU A 322 32.61 -39.16 -26.80
C GLU A 322 31.25 -38.61 -26.28
N PRO A 323 30.98 -37.30 -26.36
CA PRO A 323 29.75 -36.72 -25.82
C PRO A 323 28.55 -37.09 -26.70
N SER A 324 27.64 -37.93 -26.19
CA SER A 324 26.25 -37.89 -26.63
C SER A 324 25.62 -36.62 -26.08
N GLY A 325 24.93 -35.83 -26.91
CA GLY A 325 24.41 -34.50 -26.53
C GLY A 325 23.43 -34.46 -25.34
N ASP A 326 23.09 -35.61 -24.76
CA ASP A 326 22.16 -35.76 -23.64
C ASP A 326 22.85 -36.05 -22.29
N VAL A 327 24.19 -36.29 -22.25
CA VAL A 327 24.95 -36.57 -21.01
C VAL A 327 26.05 -35.51 -20.83
N ALA A 328 25.97 -34.74 -19.76
CA ALA A 328 26.90 -33.66 -19.46
C ALA A 328 28.23 -34.17 -18.84
N PRO A 329 29.36 -33.47 -19.06
CA PRO A 329 30.58 -33.73 -18.32
C PRO A 329 30.41 -33.35 -16.84
N VAL A 330 30.94 -34.18 -15.95
CA VAL A 330 31.24 -33.79 -14.56
C VAL A 330 32.69 -33.35 -14.51
N GLU A 331 32.93 -32.11 -14.09
CA GLU A 331 34.25 -31.50 -14.04
C GLU A 331 34.69 -31.30 -12.59
N PHE A 332 35.91 -31.76 -12.28
CA PHE A 332 36.56 -31.48 -11.00
C PHE A 332 37.41 -30.22 -11.08
N ALA A 333 37.31 -29.37 -10.06
CA ALA A 333 38.24 -28.26 -9.90
C ALA A 333 39.65 -28.82 -9.64
N PRO A 334 40.66 -28.46 -10.47
CA PRO A 334 41.97 -29.10 -10.43
C PRO A 334 42.62 -29.12 -9.05
N GLY A 335 43.09 -30.29 -8.60
CA GLY A 335 43.75 -30.45 -7.30
C GLY A 335 42.83 -30.40 -6.07
N THR A 336 41.51 -30.36 -6.26
CA THR A 336 40.51 -30.36 -5.18
C THR A 336 39.54 -31.53 -5.32
N GLY A 337 38.69 -31.75 -4.31
CA GLY A 337 37.56 -32.67 -4.39
C GLY A 337 36.28 -32.06 -4.97
N ALA A 338 36.25 -30.76 -5.26
CA ALA A 338 35.03 -30.08 -5.72
C ALA A 338 34.71 -30.45 -7.17
N PHE A 339 33.45 -30.82 -7.44
CA PHE A 339 32.94 -31.13 -8.76
C PHE A 339 31.70 -30.28 -9.11
N SER A 340 31.48 -30.08 -10.41
CA SER A 340 30.28 -29.44 -10.94
C SER A 340 29.81 -30.09 -12.25
N ALA A 341 28.52 -30.00 -12.55
CA ALA A 341 27.94 -30.44 -13.82
C ALA A 341 26.68 -29.63 -14.15
N SER A 342 26.63 -29.02 -15.34
CA SER A 342 25.44 -28.37 -15.87
C SER A 342 24.56 -29.37 -16.62
N LEU A 343 23.34 -29.56 -16.14
CA LEU A 343 22.37 -30.52 -16.64
C LEU A 343 21.41 -29.89 -17.65
N LEU A 344 20.84 -30.72 -18.52
CA LEU A 344 19.58 -30.40 -19.20
C LEU A 344 18.44 -30.55 -18.19
N VAL A 345 17.43 -29.68 -18.26
CA VAL A 345 16.30 -29.56 -17.30
C VAL A 345 15.88 -30.93 -16.76
N PRO A 346 16.29 -31.29 -15.53
CA PRO A 346 15.96 -32.57 -14.95
C PRO A 346 14.49 -32.61 -14.54
N THR A 347 13.91 -33.81 -14.47
CA THR A 347 12.47 -34.04 -14.33
C THR A 347 12.09 -34.91 -13.13
N GLY A 348 13.07 -35.47 -12.43
CA GLY A 348 12.88 -36.40 -11.31
C GLY A 348 13.61 -35.95 -10.04
N GLY A 349 14.25 -36.89 -9.34
CA GLY A 349 15.20 -36.60 -8.25
C GLY A 349 16.62 -36.92 -8.74
N ILE A 350 17.61 -36.11 -8.35
CA ILE A 350 19.00 -36.28 -8.79
C ILE A 350 19.70 -37.26 -7.85
N THR A 351 20.33 -38.29 -8.40
CA THR A 351 21.23 -39.18 -7.64
C THR A 351 22.66 -38.98 -8.11
N VAL A 352 23.55 -38.57 -7.22
CA VAL A 352 25.00 -38.48 -7.47
C VAL A 352 25.66 -39.71 -6.87
N ILE A 353 26.46 -40.43 -7.68
CA ILE A 353 27.20 -41.63 -7.26
C ILE A 353 28.69 -41.42 -7.52
N ALA A 354 29.52 -41.60 -6.50
CA ALA A 354 30.96 -41.63 -6.60
C ALA A 354 31.49 -43.06 -6.50
N PHE A 355 32.51 -43.38 -7.29
CA PHE A 355 33.18 -44.68 -7.31
C PHE A 355 34.68 -44.51 -7.06
N ASP A 356 35.29 -45.42 -6.31
CA ASP A 356 36.75 -45.52 -6.17
C ASP A 356 37.36 -46.55 -7.16
N GLU A 357 38.69 -46.66 -7.17
CA GLU A 357 39.45 -47.58 -8.04
C GLU A 357 39.26 -49.07 -7.68
N ALA A 358 38.82 -49.38 -6.45
CA ALA A 358 38.54 -50.74 -6.01
C ALA A 358 37.10 -51.20 -6.33
N GLY A 359 36.24 -50.27 -6.76
CA GLY A 359 34.84 -50.46 -7.08
C GLY A 359 33.87 -50.27 -5.91
N ASN A 360 34.30 -49.64 -4.79
CA ASN A 360 33.38 -49.18 -3.75
C ASN A 360 32.63 -47.92 -4.24
N GLN A 361 31.43 -47.69 -3.71
CA GLN A 361 30.59 -46.56 -4.10
C GLN A 361 29.94 -45.88 -2.90
N SER A 362 29.66 -44.59 -3.05
CA SER A 362 28.73 -43.82 -2.21
C SER A 362 27.73 -43.08 -3.09
N GLU A 363 26.54 -42.83 -2.54
CA GLU A 363 25.45 -42.16 -3.25
C GLU A 363 24.82 -41.07 -2.39
N VAL A 364 24.43 -39.96 -3.02
CA VAL A 364 23.64 -38.89 -2.42
C VAL A 364 22.45 -38.60 -3.33
N PHE A 365 21.25 -38.63 -2.76
CA PHE A 365 20.02 -38.25 -3.44
C PHE A 365 19.67 -36.80 -3.10
N VAL A 366 19.36 -36.00 -4.12
CA VAL A 366 18.92 -34.61 -4.05
C VAL A 366 17.50 -34.54 -4.62
N ASP A 367 16.54 -34.31 -3.73
CA ASP A 367 15.13 -34.13 -4.11
C ASP A 367 14.94 -32.74 -4.73
N HIS A 368 14.29 -32.68 -5.90
CA HIS A 368 13.97 -31.44 -6.61
C HIS A 368 12.62 -31.54 -7.32
N SER A 369 11.66 -32.22 -6.72
CA SER A 369 10.34 -32.43 -7.32
C SER A 369 9.50 -31.15 -7.33
N GLU A 370 9.05 -30.74 -8.52
CA GLU A 370 8.03 -29.69 -8.70
C GLU A 370 6.67 -30.13 -8.15
N ASP A 371 6.40 -31.43 -8.05
CA ASP A 371 5.18 -31.97 -7.45
C ASP A 371 5.53 -32.89 -6.27
N VAL A 372 5.04 -32.55 -5.09
CA VAL A 372 5.21 -33.35 -3.87
C VAL A 372 3.85 -33.78 -3.35
N TRP A 373 3.68 -35.05 -2.98
CA TRP A 373 2.44 -35.58 -2.43
C TRP A 373 2.56 -35.84 -0.94
N VAL A 374 1.53 -35.45 -0.20
CA VAL A 374 1.40 -35.70 1.24
C VAL A 374 0.12 -36.49 1.52
N TRP A 375 0.26 -37.61 2.22
CA TRP A 375 -0.86 -38.44 2.66
C TRP A 375 -0.60 -39.00 4.06
N ALA A 376 -1.30 -38.46 5.07
CA ALA A 376 -1.20 -38.92 6.46
C ALA A 376 -1.53 -40.42 6.66
N GLY A 377 -2.26 -41.03 5.71
CA GLY A 377 -2.61 -42.45 5.72
C GLY A 377 -1.55 -43.39 5.14
N TYR A 378 -0.44 -42.87 4.61
CA TYR A 378 0.63 -43.70 4.05
C TYR A 378 1.34 -44.51 5.13
N ALA A 379 1.53 -45.81 4.88
CA ALA A 379 2.07 -46.76 5.87
C ALA A 379 3.31 -47.53 5.36
N GLY A 380 3.88 -47.13 4.22
CA GLY A 380 5.01 -47.83 3.58
C GLY A 380 6.32 -47.69 4.35
N GLY A 381 6.49 -46.60 5.12
CA GLY A 381 7.72 -46.31 5.87
C GLY A 381 8.92 -45.95 5.01
N ASP A 382 8.70 -45.74 3.71
CA ASP A 382 9.67 -45.45 2.65
C ASP A 382 9.24 -44.24 1.82
N SER A 383 8.64 -43.24 2.48
CA SER A 383 8.18 -42.00 1.84
C SER A 383 9.33 -41.25 1.17
N ASP A 384 9.10 -40.80 -0.06
CA ASP A 384 10.04 -40.01 -0.88
C ASP A 384 9.35 -38.79 -1.51
N GLY A 385 8.13 -38.45 -1.09
CA GLY A 385 7.37 -37.33 -1.63
C GLY A 385 6.68 -37.59 -2.96
N SER A 386 6.93 -38.72 -3.64
CA SER A 386 6.25 -39.07 -4.89
C SER A 386 4.77 -39.42 -4.68
N GLU A 387 3.98 -39.41 -5.75
CA GLU A 387 2.57 -39.83 -5.70
C GLU A 387 2.39 -41.28 -5.17
N GLN A 388 3.36 -42.16 -5.45
CA GLN A 388 3.32 -43.56 -5.04
C GLN A 388 3.79 -43.77 -3.59
N ARG A 389 4.72 -42.93 -3.11
CA ARG A 389 5.28 -42.99 -1.75
C ARG A 389 5.26 -41.60 -1.09
N PRO A 390 4.06 -41.03 -0.86
CA PRO A 390 3.91 -39.66 -0.38
C PRO A 390 4.47 -39.48 1.03
N PHE A 391 4.82 -38.24 1.38
CA PHE A 391 5.15 -37.89 2.77
C PHE A 391 3.95 -38.07 3.69
N THR A 392 4.19 -38.41 4.95
CA THR A 392 3.13 -38.54 5.96
C THR A 392 2.90 -37.25 6.75
N ASP A 393 3.92 -36.39 6.83
CA ASP A 393 3.89 -35.10 7.49
C ASP A 393 3.76 -33.98 6.45
N LEU A 394 2.97 -32.95 6.76
CA LEU A 394 2.76 -31.83 5.83
C LEU A 394 3.99 -30.93 5.72
N GLN A 395 4.70 -30.68 6.83
CA GLN A 395 5.90 -29.84 6.80
C GLN A 395 7.02 -30.51 6.00
N ASP A 396 7.17 -31.83 6.07
CA ASP A 396 8.10 -32.57 5.20
C ASP A 396 7.84 -32.27 3.71
N GLY A 397 6.56 -32.20 3.31
CA GLY A 397 6.18 -31.85 1.94
C GLY A 397 6.45 -30.40 1.56
N LEU A 398 6.16 -29.46 2.46
CA LEU A 398 6.46 -28.03 2.28
C LEU A 398 7.97 -27.76 2.20
N ASP A 399 8.77 -28.49 2.99
CA ASP A 399 10.22 -28.37 3.01
C ASP A 399 10.84 -28.98 1.75
N ALA A 400 10.32 -30.12 1.27
CA ALA A 400 10.89 -30.87 0.15
C ALA A 400 10.56 -30.29 -1.25
N VAL A 401 9.38 -29.67 -1.43
CA VAL A 401 8.95 -29.19 -2.76
C VAL A 401 9.90 -28.12 -3.31
N SER A 402 10.16 -28.10 -4.62
CA SER A 402 10.95 -27.03 -5.23
C SER A 402 10.24 -25.67 -5.12
N GLU A 403 10.98 -24.57 -5.19
CA GLU A 403 10.38 -23.24 -5.32
C GLU A 403 9.47 -23.19 -6.57
N GLY A 404 8.29 -22.59 -6.42
CA GLY A 404 7.23 -22.57 -7.44
C GLY A 404 6.46 -23.88 -7.63
N GLY A 405 6.87 -24.97 -6.97
CA GLY A 405 6.23 -26.28 -7.08
C GLY A 405 4.90 -26.39 -6.34
N THR A 406 4.26 -27.56 -6.43
CA THR A 406 2.95 -27.86 -5.81
C THR A 406 3.06 -29.00 -4.79
N VAL A 407 2.55 -28.76 -3.58
CA VAL A 407 2.30 -29.78 -2.56
C VAL A 407 0.84 -30.24 -2.66
N HIS A 408 0.63 -31.46 -3.14
CA HIS A 408 -0.68 -32.12 -3.25
C HIS A 408 -1.02 -32.85 -1.95
N VAL A 409 -2.08 -32.43 -1.27
CA VAL A 409 -2.49 -33.00 0.02
C VAL A 409 -3.74 -33.85 -0.16
N ARG A 410 -3.60 -35.16 0.07
CA ARG A 410 -4.73 -36.11 0.00
C ARG A 410 -5.68 -35.95 1.18
N ALA A 411 -6.90 -36.45 1.05
CA ALA A 411 -7.86 -36.45 2.14
C ALA A 411 -7.29 -37.13 3.41
N GLY A 412 -7.42 -36.43 4.53
CA GLY A 412 -6.79 -36.81 5.79
C GLY A 412 -6.76 -35.67 6.81
N THR A 413 -6.34 -36.01 8.03
CA THR A 413 -6.07 -35.04 9.09
C THR A 413 -4.58 -34.96 9.32
N TYR A 414 -4.03 -33.76 9.23
CA TYR A 414 -2.61 -33.45 9.34
C TYR A 414 -2.41 -32.67 10.64
N LEU A 415 -1.71 -33.27 11.59
CA LEU A 415 -1.51 -32.70 12.93
C LEU A 415 -0.15 -31.99 12.97
N GLY A 416 -0.16 -30.71 13.32
CA GLY A 416 1.06 -29.92 13.51
C GLY A 416 1.02 -29.07 14.76
N HIS A 417 2.18 -28.60 15.20
CA HIS A 417 2.22 -27.46 16.12
C HIS A 417 1.81 -26.21 15.33
N ASP A 418 2.62 -25.86 14.35
CA ASP A 418 2.49 -24.80 13.36
C ASP A 418 3.05 -25.30 12.01
N PHE A 419 2.72 -24.59 10.92
CA PHE A 419 3.25 -24.84 9.58
C PHE A 419 3.80 -23.55 8.99
N SER A 420 4.93 -23.64 8.27
CA SER A 420 5.58 -22.48 7.65
C SER A 420 5.80 -22.69 6.16
N ILE A 421 5.42 -21.69 5.38
CA ILE A 421 5.72 -21.56 3.95
C ILE A 421 6.72 -20.42 3.79
N THR A 422 7.97 -20.78 3.50
CA THR A 422 9.11 -19.86 3.45
C THR A 422 9.67 -19.65 2.04
N LYS A 423 9.03 -20.26 1.03
CA LYS A 423 9.39 -20.17 -0.39
C LYS A 423 8.13 -20.17 -1.26
N PRO A 424 8.19 -19.63 -2.50
CA PRO A 424 7.07 -19.68 -3.43
C PRO A 424 6.61 -21.13 -3.65
N LEU A 425 5.31 -21.41 -3.56
CA LEU A 425 4.72 -22.73 -3.82
C LEU A 425 3.19 -22.68 -3.89
N ALA A 426 2.58 -23.76 -4.37
CA ALA A 426 1.14 -24.02 -4.24
C ALA A 426 0.87 -25.16 -3.24
N LEU A 427 0.04 -24.91 -2.22
CA LEU A 427 -0.51 -25.93 -1.33
C LEU A 427 -1.93 -26.30 -1.79
N SER A 428 -2.11 -27.52 -2.30
CA SER A 428 -3.33 -27.96 -2.97
C SER A 428 -3.94 -29.17 -2.29
N GLY A 429 -4.97 -28.98 -1.48
CA GLY A 429 -5.76 -30.06 -0.88
C GLY A 429 -6.86 -30.60 -1.78
N GLU A 430 -7.30 -31.84 -1.52
CA GLU A 430 -8.42 -32.49 -2.24
C GLU A 430 -9.81 -31.86 -1.95
N GLY A 431 -9.92 -30.90 -1.04
CA GLY A 431 -11.13 -30.10 -0.79
C GLY A 431 -11.38 -29.77 0.68
N VAL A 432 -12.15 -28.68 0.90
CA VAL A 432 -12.63 -28.27 2.22
C VAL A 432 -13.38 -29.42 2.90
N GLY A 433 -12.99 -29.75 4.14
CA GLY A 433 -13.53 -30.86 4.91
C GLY A 433 -13.01 -32.26 4.52
N ALA A 434 -12.35 -32.41 3.37
CA ALA A 434 -11.63 -33.64 3.00
C ALA A 434 -10.19 -33.61 3.56
N VAL A 435 -9.55 -32.45 3.48
CA VAL A 435 -8.25 -32.17 4.09
C VAL A 435 -8.45 -31.27 5.29
N VAL A 436 -8.02 -31.73 6.47
CA VAL A 436 -8.06 -30.95 7.72
C VAL A 436 -6.63 -30.81 8.25
N ILE A 437 -6.11 -29.60 8.24
CA ILE A 437 -4.84 -29.21 8.85
C ILE A 437 -5.17 -28.71 10.26
N GLU A 438 -4.83 -29.50 11.27
CA GLU A 438 -5.12 -29.19 12.67
C GLU A 438 -3.84 -28.74 13.37
N THR A 439 -3.88 -27.54 13.92
CA THR A 439 -2.74 -26.89 14.56
C THR A 439 -2.97 -26.76 16.06
N THR A 440 -1.90 -26.89 16.84
CA THR A 440 -1.92 -26.62 18.28
C THR A 440 -1.22 -25.30 18.65
N SER A 441 -0.83 -24.53 17.64
CA SER A 441 -0.09 -23.28 17.75
C SER A 441 -0.78 -22.25 18.65
N THR A 442 0.04 -21.61 19.48
CA THR A 442 -0.33 -20.41 20.25
C THR A 442 0.08 -19.12 19.54
N GLY A 443 0.78 -19.22 18.40
CA GLY A 443 1.16 -18.12 17.51
C GLY A 443 0.36 -18.18 16.22
N TYR A 444 0.98 -18.60 15.13
CA TYR A 444 0.35 -18.71 13.80
C TYR A 444 0.07 -20.17 13.47
N GLY A 445 -1.10 -20.46 12.90
CA GLY A 445 -1.45 -21.79 12.44
C GLY A 445 -0.68 -22.16 11.17
N LEU A 446 -0.78 -21.30 10.16
CA LEU A 446 -0.03 -21.37 8.92
C LEU A 446 0.62 -20.01 8.67
N GLU A 447 1.94 -19.94 8.78
CA GLU A 447 2.75 -18.74 8.52
C GLU A 447 3.24 -18.74 7.07
N VAL A 448 3.02 -17.63 6.37
CA VAL A 448 3.45 -17.42 4.98
C VAL A 448 4.40 -16.23 4.94
N THR A 449 5.66 -16.48 4.58
CA THR A 449 6.75 -15.50 4.54
C THR A 449 7.46 -15.48 3.18
N ALA A 450 6.74 -15.87 2.12
CA ALA A 450 7.23 -15.85 0.75
C ALA A 450 6.17 -15.32 -0.22
N ASP A 451 6.66 -14.76 -1.33
CA ASP A 451 5.83 -14.31 -2.45
C ASP A 451 5.30 -15.50 -3.27
N ASP A 452 4.32 -15.22 -4.14
CA ASP A 452 3.78 -16.16 -5.12
C ASP A 452 3.28 -17.49 -4.51
N VAL A 453 2.60 -17.39 -3.36
CA VAL A 453 2.03 -18.54 -2.65
C VAL A 453 0.55 -18.71 -2.99
N THR A 454 0.16 -19.94 -3.37
CA THR A 454 -1.24 -20.32 -3.56
C THR A 454 -1.68 -21.33 -2.51
N LEU A 455 -2.76 -21.04 -1.80
CA LEU A 455 -3.38 -21.93 -0.80
C LEU A 455 -4.78 -22.33 -1.26
N ARG A 456 -5.04 -23.63 -1.43
CA ARG A 456 -6.37 -24.08 -1.87
C ARG A 456 -6.85 -25.42 -1.35
N GLY A 457 -8.16 -25.54 -1.18
CA GLY A 457 -8.84 -26.83 -1.04
C GLY A 457 -8.62 -27.55 0.29
N PHE A 458 -8.57 -26.83 1.41
CA PHE A 458 -8.42 -27.44 2.74
C PHE A 458 -9.15 -26.69 3.84
N THR A 459 -9.26 -27.33 5.00
CA THR A 459 -9.68 -26.72 6.27
C THR A 459 -8.45 -26.53 7.17
N LEU A 460 -8.19 -25.30 7.62
CA LEU A 460 -7.22 -24.99 8.67
C LEU A 460 -7.95 -24.80 9.99
N GLN A 461 -7.61 -25.60 11.00
CA GLN A 461 -8.30 -25.62 12.28
C GLN A 461 -7.34 -25.33 13.43
N GLY A 462 -7.65 -24.29 14.20
CA GLY A 462 -6.94 -23.91 15.41
C GLY A 462 -7.38 -24.67 16.66
N PRO A 463 -6.64 -24.52 17.78
CA PRO A 463 -6.90 -25.19 19.05
C PRO A 463 -8.15 -24.69 19.83
N GLY A 464 -8.91 -23.73 19.30
CA GLY A 464 -10.11 -23.19 19.96
C GLY A 464 -9.87 -21.85 20.67
N LEU A 465 -10.68 -21.57 21.71
CA LEU A 465 -10.80 -20.28 22.43
C LEU A 465 -9.54 -19.82 23.20
N ALA A 466 -8.36 -20.39 22.93
CA ALA A 466 -7.11 -19.93 23.52
C ALA A 466 -6.76 -18.53 22.99
N ALA A 467 -6.41 -17.61 23.89
CA ALA A 467 -6.19 -16.20 23.54
C ALA A 467 -4.84 -16.00 22.82
N GLY A 468 -4.87 -15.36 21.65
CA GLY A 468 -3.69 -14.73 21.03
C GLY A 468 -3.15 -15.35 19.74
N ASN A 469 -3.75 -16.44 19.24
CA ASN A 469 -3.31 -17.08 18.00
C ASN A 469 -4.05 -16.57 16.76
N TYR A 470 -3.41 -16.76 15.60
CA TYR A 470 -3.91 -16.41 14.26
C TYR A 470 -3.90 -17.65 13.37
N GLY A 471 -4.83 -17.73 12.43
CA GLY A 471 -4.90 -18.84 11.48
C GLY A 471 -3.84 -18.73 10.41
N ILE A 472 -4.22 -18.22 9.24
CA ILE A 472 -3.26 -17.89 8.17
C ILE A 472 -2.67 -16.52 8.48
N LYS A 473 -1.37 -16.48 8.72
CA LYS A 473 -0.61 -15.23 8.91
C LYS A 473 0.32 -15.03 7.73
N ALA A 474 0.08 -14.01 6.92
CA ALA A 474 0.95 -13.66 5.80
C ALA A 474 1.67 -12.33 6.09
N PHE A 475 3.00 -12.34 6.00
CA PHE A 475 3.83 -11.16 6.22
C PHE A 475 5.23 -11.34 5.64
N LEU A 476 5.72 -10.32 4.94
CA LEU A 476 7.11 -10.20 4.53
C LEU A 476 7.56 -8.75 4.75
N GLU A 477 8.73 -8.53 5.34
CA GLU A 477 9.19 -7.17 5.70
C GLU A 477 9.25 -6.22 4.49
N GLY A 478 9.64 -6.74 3.33
CA GLY A 478 9.66 -6.02 2.05
C GLY A 478 8.29 -5.77 1.43
N GLY A 479 7.22 -6.33 2.00
CA GLY A 479 5.91 -6.47 1.37
C GLY A 479 5.82 -7.84 0.71
N LEU A 480 4.70 -8.54 0.93
CA LEU A 480 4.42 -9.85 0.34
C LEU A 480 3.55 -9.66 -0.91
N ASP A 481 3.96 -10.21 -2.03
CA ASP A 481 3.26 -10.15 -3.32
C ASP A 481 2.74 -11.54 -3.74
N GLY A 482 1.67 -11.58 -4.54
CA GLY A 482 1.25 -12.81 -5.23
C GLY A 482 0.53 -13.86 -4.37
N LEU A 483 -0.06 -13.48 -3.23
CA LEU A 483 -0.82 -14.41 -2.38
C LEU A 483 -2.22 -14.71 -2.94
N VAL A 484 -2.53 -16.00 -3.15
CA VAL A 484 -3.86 -16.47 -3.53
C VAL A 484 -4.38 -17.47 -2.50
N ILE A 485 -5.58 -17.23 -1.96
CA ILE A 485 -6.29 -18.15 -1.07
C ILE A 485 -7.65 -18.48 -1.70
N GLU A 486 -7.85 -19.72 -2.12
CA GLU A 486 -9.04 -20.16 -2.85
C GLU A 486 -9.66 -21.41 -2.25
N ASP A 487 -10.98 -21.43 -2.03
CA ASP A 487 -11.70 -22.59 -1.50
C ASP A 487 -11.07 -23.13 -0.20
N VAL A 488 -10.87 -22.24 0.78
CA VAL A 488 -10.28 -22.55 2.09
C VAL A 488 -11.28 -22.23 3.20
N HIS A 489 -11.33 -23.08 4.23
CA HIS A 489 -12.06 -22.80 5.47
C HIS A 489 -11.08 -22.69 6.63
N VAL A 490 -11.04 -21.54 7.30
CA VAL A 490 -10.19 -21.33 8.48
C VAL A 490 -11.08 -21.13 9.70
N THR A 491 -10.81 -21.86 10.79
CA THR A 491 -11.69 -21.83 11.96
C THR A 491 -10.96 -22.00 13.28
N ASN A 492 -11.56 -21.47 14.35
CA ASN A 492 -11.15 -21.62 15.75
C ASN A 492 -9.82 -20.92 16.10
N TYR A 493 -9.62 -19.69 15.63
CA TYR A 493 -8.47 -18.84 16.00
C TYR A 493 -8.91 -17.63 16.84
N GLY A 494 -8.15 -17.33 17.88
CA GLY A 494 -8.55 -16.39 18.92
C GLY A 494 -8.54 -14.92 18.49
N ARG A 495 -7.70 -14.54 17.53
CA ARG A 495 -7.55 -13.15 17.03
C ARG A 495 -8.01 -12.93 15.60
N SER A 496 -7.53 -13.73 14.66
CA SER A 496 -8.05 -13.72 13.30
C SER A 496 -7.84 -15.07 12.65
N GLU A 497 -8.82 -15.50 11.90
CA GLU A 497 -8.73 -16.66 11.03
C GLU A 497 -7.73 -16.37 9.91
N ILE A 498 -7.77 -15.17 9.32
CA ILE A 498 -6.83 -14.74 8.30
C ILE A 498 -6.30 -13.35 8.65
N ASP A 499 -4.99 -13.20 8.68
CA ASP A 499 -4.31 -11.95 9.00
C ASP A 499 -3.22 -11.67 7.97
N LEU A 500 -3.50 -10.72 7.07
CA LEU A 500 -2.58 -10.23 6.05
C LEU A 500 -1.91 -8.97 6.57
N ASN A 501 -0.58 -8.95 6.62
CA ASN A 501 0.17 -7.79 7.05
C ASN A 501 1.24 -7.44 6.01
N THR A 502 1.23 -6.18 5.55
CA THR A 502 2.10 -5.70 4.48
C THR A 502 2.04 -6.58 3.24
N VAL A 503 0.84 -6.70 2.65
CA VAL A 503 0.56 -7.58 1.50
C VAL A 503 0.02 -6.77 0.32
N ARG A 504 0.49 -7.06 -0.89
CA ARG A 504 0.00 -6.48 -2.13
C ARG A 504 -0.60 -7.54 -3.06
N GLY A 505 -1.70 -7.18 -3.72
CA GLY A 505 -2.27 -7.98 -4.80
C GLY A 505 -2.91 -9.29 -4.35
N ALA A 506 -3.24 -9.44 -3.06
CA ALA A 506 -3.78 -10.70 -2.56
C ALA A 506 -5.21 -10.97 -3.06
N ILE A 507 -5.50 -12.23 -3.37
CA ILE A 507 -6.83 -12.67 -3.82
C ILE A 507 -7.38 -13.70 -2.84
N LEU A 508 -8.52 -13.41 -2.23
CA LEU A 508 -9.29 -14.33 -1.40
C LEU A 508 -10.59 -14.69 -2.12
N ALA A 509 -10.72 -15.93 -2.58
CA ALA A 509 -11.86 -16.42 -3.35
C ALA A 509 -12.54 -17.62 -2.66
N ASN A 510 -13.85 -17.54 -2.40
CA ASN A 510 -14.63 -18.60 -1.75
C ASN A 510 -14.05 -19.04 -0.39
N VAL A 511 -13.50 -18.09 0.35
CA VAL A 511 -12.87 -18.35 1.66
C VAL A 511 -13.89 -18.22 2.77
N THR A 512 -13.88 -19.13 3.75
CA THR A 512 -14.71 -19.03 4.95
C THR A 512 -13.83 -18.82 6.20
N ALA A 513 -14.02 -17.71 6.90
CA ALA A 513 -13.42 -17.41 8.20
C ALA A 513 -14.47 -17.58 9.33
N ASP A 514 -14.37 -18.70 10.05
CA ASP A 514 -15.30 -19.07 11.12
C ASP A 514 -14.65 -19.07 12.50
N GLY A 515 -14.82 -17.97 13.23
CA GLY A 515 -14.31 -17.82 14.58
C GLY A 515 -14.98 -18.69 15.62
N ASN A 516 -16.16 -19.26 15.35
CA ASN A 516 -16.88 -20.10 16.32
C ASN A 516 -17.03 -19.42 17.71
N GLY A 517 -17.26 -18.11 17.72
CA GLY A 517 -17.42 -17.28 18.93
C GLY A 517 -16.11 -16.77 19.53
N THR A 518 -15.01 -16.78 18.77
CA THR A 518 -13.74 -16.16 19.19
C THR A 518 -13.86 -14.64 19.23
N ALA A 519 -12.99 -14.02 20.01
CA ALA A 519 -12.99 -12.56 20.14
C ALA A 519 -12.66 -11.87 18.81
N GLY A 520 -11.85 -12.50 17.97
CA GLY A 520 -11.20 -11.95 16.80
C GLY A 520 -12.02 -11.31 15.69
N VAL A 521 -11.30 -10.74 14.72
CA VAL A 521 -11.83 -10.34 13.41
C VAL A 521 -11.60 -11.48 12.42
N GLY A 522 -12.58 -11.80 11.58
CA GLY A 522 -12.46 -12.92 10.64
C GLY A 522 -11.29 -12.77 9.67
N ILE A 523 -11.22 -11.62 9.01
CA ILE A 523 -10.15 -11.28 8.06
C ILE A 523 -9.56 -9.92 8.46
N ALA A 524 -8.30 -9.91 8.88
CA ALA A 524 -7.53 -8.70 9.15
C ALA A 524 -6.66 -8.34 7.94
N LEU A 525 -6.79 -7.10 7.46
CA LEU A 525 -6.00 -6.51 6.38
C LEU A 525 -5.20 -5.33 6.96
N SER A 526 -3.95 -5.58 7.32
CA SER A 526 -3.08 -4.62 8.03
C SER A 526 -1.98 -4.09 7.10
N GLY A 527 -2.14 -2.87 6.58
CA GLY A 527 -1.19 -2.33 5.59
C GLY A 527 -1.22 -3.13 4.30
N VAL A 528 -2.20 -2.88 3.43
CA VAL A 528 -2.38 -3.67 2.21
C VAL A 528 -2.63 -2.81 0.98
N GLU A 529 -2.29 -3.34 -0.18
CA GLU A 529 -2.51 -2.73 -1.49
C GLU A 529 -3.19 -3.74 -2.43
N ASP A 530 -4.20 -3.31 -3.19
CA ASP A 530 -4.80 -4.10 -4.28
C ASP A 530 -5.34 -5.49 -3.87
N VAL A 531 -6.03 -5.58 -2.73
CA VAL A 531 -6.57 -6.85 -2.21
C VAL A 531 -8.00 -7.08 -2.67
N THR A 532 -8.28 -8.27 -3.21
CA THR A 532 -9.62 -8.66 -3.70
C THR A 532 -10.24 -9.76 -2.85
N LEU A 533 -11.46 -9.53 -2.36
CA LEU A 533 -12.29 -10.48 -1.62
C LEU A 533 -13.52 -10.82 -2.46
N THR A 534 -13.62 -12.06 -2.93
CA THR A 534 -14.74 -12.56 -3.74
C THR A 534 -15.37 -13.78 -3.09
N GLY A 535 -16.67 -13.72 -2.83
CA GLY A 535 -17.41 -14.86 -2.26
C GLY A 535 -16.92 -15.26 -0.87
N VAL A 536 -16.34 -14.34 -0.10
CA VAL A 536 -15.86 -14.64 1.25
C VAL A 536 -17.03 -14.74 2.21
N VAL A 537 -16.93 -15.64 3.19
CA VAL A 537 -17.93 -15.83 4.24
C VAL A 537 -17.28 -15.68 5.60
N THR A 538 -17.78 -14.79 6.42
CA THR A 538 -17.35 -14.66 7.82
C THR A 538 -18.49 -15.03 8.75
N THR A 539 -18.17 -15.70 9.86
CA THR A 539 -19.13 -16.00 10.92
C THR A 539 -18.43 -16.20 12.26
N GLY A 540 -19.12 -15.87 13.36
CA GLY A 540 -18.63 -16.19 14.70
C GLY A 540 -17.44 -15.36 15.19
N ASN A 541 -17.10 -14.25 14.52
CA ASN A 541 -16.00 -13.35 14.86
C ASN A 541 -16.53 -12.14 15.65
N LEU A 542 -16.18 -12.00 16.93
CA LEU A 542 -16.81 -10.99 17.80
C LEU A 542 -16.31 -9.56 17.60
N TRP A 543 -15.10 -9.34 17.08
CA TRP A 543 -14.59 -7.99 16.76
C TRP A 543 -15.07 -7.49 15.40
N GLY A 544 -15.29 -8.39 14.45
CA GLY A 544 -15.96 -8.07 13.19
C GLY A 544 -15.65 -9.05 12.05
N SER A 545 -16.22 -8.80 10.88
CA SER A 545 -15.99 -9.62 9.69
C SER A 545 -14.62 -9.34 9.06
N VAL A 546 -14.42 -8.09 8.61
CA VAL A 546 -13.21 -7.64 7.92
C VAL A 546 -12.73 -6.34 8.57
N GLY A 547 -11.48 -6.34 9.03
CA GLY A 547 -10.83 -5.16 9.61
C GLY A 547 -9.77 -4.61 8.67
N LEU A 548 -9.86 -3.32 8.35
CA LEU A 548 -8.90 -2.58 7.54
C LEU A 548 -8.03 -1.75 8.49
N TYR A 549 -6.82 -2.23 8.78
CA TYR A 549 -5.91 -1.60 9.73
C TYR A 549 -4.78 -0.92 8.98
N THR A 550 -4.50 0.32 9.32
CA THR A 550 -3.19 0.89 9.00
C THR A 550 -2.14 0.37 9.98
N THR A 551 -0.89 0.33 9.56
CA THR A 551 0.19 -0.25 10.35
C THR A 551 1.47 0.54 10.18
N SER A 552 2.29 0.57 11.23
CA SER A 552 3.67 1.08 11.15
C SER A 552 4.70 -0.04 10.94
N ALA A 553 4.26 -1.29 10.84
CA ALA A 553 5.09 -2.44 10.53
C ALA A 553 5.27 -2.59 9.02
N GLY A 554 6.47 -3.01 8.58
CA GLY A 554 6.79 -3.35 7.19
C GLY A 554 6.73 -2.19 6.19
N SER A 555 6.73 -2.53 4.89
CA SER A 555 6.86 -1.59 3.76
C SER A 555 5.55 -0.94 3.31
N ILE A 556 4.38 -1.51 3.64
CA ILE A 556 3.05 -1.01 3.29
C ILE A 556 2.33 -0.61 4.57
N ASN A 557 2.02 0.68 4.72
CA ASN A 557 1.52 1.23 5.98
C ASN A 557 0.05 1.67 5.94
N GLY A 558 -0.43 2.07 4.75
CA GLY A 558 -1.84 2.39 4.51
C GLY A 558 -2.62 1.18 4.00
N VAL A 559 -3.94 1.34 3.85
CA VAL A 559 -4.78 0.38 3.14
C VAL A 559 -5.30 1.06 1.89
N SER A 560 -5.08 0.46 0.72
CA SER A 560 -5.60 0.99 -0.55
C SER A 560 -5.98 -0.12 -1.52
N GLY A 561 -6.94 0.14 -2.41
CA GLY A 561 -7.32 -0.79 -3.47
C GLY A 561 -8.00 -2.07 -2.95
N VAL A 562 -8.76 -1.99 -1.85
CA VAL A 562 -9.49 -3.17 -1.33
C VAL A 562 -10.85 -3.28 -2.01
N SER A 563 -11.07 -4.37 -2.74
CA SER A 563 -12.34 -4.68 -3.41
C SER A 563 -13.06 -5.85 -2.75
N ILE A 564 -14.30 -5.62 -2.33
CA ILE A 564 -15.17 -6.62 -1.72
C ILE A 564 -16.42 -6.75 -2.59
N ASP A 565 -16.61 -7.93 -3.16
CA ASP A 565 -17.68 -8.17 -4.11
C ASP A 565 -19.06 -8.43 -3.48
N SER A 566 -20.10 -8.42 -4.32
CA SER A 566 -21.48 -8.63 -3.87
C SER A 566 -21.80 -10.06 -3.44
N THR A 567 -20.96 -11.04 -3.78
CA THR A 567 -21.18 -12.44 -3.40
C THR A 567 -20.68 -12.76 -1.99
N SER A 568 -19.90 -11.85 -1.39
CA SER A 568 -19.38 -11.96 -0.02
C SER A 568 -20.47 -11.77 1.04
N VAL A 569 -20.46 -12.61 2.08
CA VAL A 569 -21.47 -12.72 3.13
C VAL A 569 -20.85 -12.53 4.52
N PHE A 570 -21.37 -11.55 5.26
CA PHE A 570 -20.90 -11.18 6.60
C PHE A 570 -21.99 -11.50 7.62
N ASN A 571 -21.78 -12.52 8.46
CA ASN A 571 -22.80 -13.03 9.40
C ASN A 571 -22.61 -12.55 10.84
N GLU A 572 -21.63 -11.69 11.10
CA GLU A 572 -21.36 -11.09 12.39
C GLU A 572 -22.53 -10.19 12.83
N LEU A 573 -22.90 -10.27 14.11
CA LEU A 573 -23.96 -9.44 14.70
C LEU A 573 -23.47 -8.03 15.05
N GLY A 574 -22.14 -7.83 15.07
CA GLY A 574 -21.48 -6.56 15.37
C GLY A 574 -20.95 -5.91 14.11
N ARG A 575 -19.69 -5.46 14.16
CA ARG A 575 -19.00 -4.83 13.02
C ARG A 575 -18.94 -5.79 11.84
N THR A 576 -19.28 -5.32 10.65
CA THR A 576 -19.09 -6.11 9.43
C THR A 576 -17.72 -5.79 8.83
N VAL A 577 -17.65 -4.80 7.95
CA VAL A 577 -16.39 -4.22 7.47
C VAL A 577 -16.13 -2.93 8.24
N TYR A 578 -14.92 -2.74 8.75
CA TYR A 578 -14.55 -1.49 9.42
C TYR A 578 -13.10 -1.11 9.18
N ALA A 579 -12.82 0.18 9.21
CA ALA A 579 -11.49 0.76 9.19
C ALA A 579 -11.03 1.15 10.59
N ASP A 580 -9.73 0.99 10.86
CA ASP A 580 -9.01 1.47 12.05
C ASP A 580 -7.74 2.17 11.55
N THR A 581 -7.80 3.50 11.42
CA THR A 581 -6.75 4.35 10.86
C THR A 581 -5.79 4.83 11.93
N GLU A 582 -4.97 3.92 12.43
CA GLU A 582 -3.86 4.23 13.32
C GLU A 582 -2.68 4.94 12.62
N HIS A 583 -1.78 5.52 13.42
CA HIS A 583 -0.44 5.98 13.00
C HIS A 583 -0.38 7.09 11.93
N GLY A 584 -1.50 7.71 11.57
CA GLY A 584 -1.55 8.81 10.61
C GLY A 584 -1.46 8.39 9.14
N TYR A 585 -1.67 7.11 8.86
CA TYR A 585 -1.87 6.60 7.49
C TYR A 585 -3.36 6.55 7.16
N ALA A 586 -3.68 6.39 5.88
CA ALA A 586 -5.04 6.43 5.38
C ALA A 586 -5.54 5.07 4.89
N VAL A 587 -6.87 4.96 4.84
CA VAL A 587 -7.61 3.91 4.13
C VAL A 587 -8.26 4.58 2.92
N THR A 588 -7.88 4.20 1.71
CA THR A 588 -8.34 4.82 0.46
C THR A 588 -8.79 3.76 -0.56
N ASP A 589 -9.42 4.21 -1.65
CA ASP A 589 -9.68 3.40 -2.84
C ASP A 589 -10.39 2.06 -2.53
N LEU A 590 -11.46 2.15 -1.74
CA LEU A 590 -12.28 1.00 -1.34
C LEU A 590 -13.41 0.77 -2.34
N GLU A 591 -13.61 -0.46 -2.79
CA GLU A 591 -14.79 -0.88 -3.55
C GLU A 591 -15.63 -1.84 -2.70
N LEU A 592 -16.70 -1.33 -2.06
CA LEU A 592 -17.51 -2.11 -1.12
C LEU A 592 -18.90 -2.41 -1.69
N ALA A 593 -19.04 -3.51 -2.42
CA ALA A 593 -20.29 -3.81 -3.12
C ALA A 593 -21.50 -3.97 -2.17
N GLY A 594 -22.51 -3.13 -2.38
CA GLY A 594 -23.76 -3.13 -1.62
C GLY A 594 -23.69 -2.46 -0.25
N PHE A 595 -22.58 -1.81 0.10
CA PHE A 595 -22.50 -0.93 1.26
C PHE A 595 -23.05 0.46 0.91
N GLU A 596 -23.93 0.98 1.76
CA GLU A 596 -24.65 2.25 1.52
C GLU A 596 -24.44 3.26 2.65
N TYR A 597 -23.87 2.83 3.79
CA TYR A 597 -23.76 3.65 4.99
C TYR A 597 -22.40 3.48 5.67
N ALA A 598 -21.90 4.56 6.24
CA ALA A 598 -20.81 4.58 7.19
C ALA A 598 -21.30 5.07 8.55
N VAL A 599 -20.72 4.53 9.62
CA VAL A 599 -21.03 4.87 11.00
C VAL A 599 -19.77 5.40 11.66
N PHE A 600 -19.94 6.55 12.30
CA PHE A 600 -18.89 7.22 13.04
C PHE A 600 -19.34 7.38 14.48
N ASN A 601 -18.42 7.19 15.41
CA ASN A 601 -18.61 7.56 16.80
C ASN A 601 -17.23 7.94 17.40
N PRO A 602 -16.96 9.23 17.61
CA PRO A 602 -15.65 9.71 18.11
C PRO A 602 -15.35 9.18 19.53
N ASP A 603 -16.40 8.81 20.27
CA ASP A 603 -16.36 8.35 21.65
C ASP A 603 -16.61 6.83 21.75
N GLN A 604 -16.39 6.05 20.68
CA GLN A 604 -16.63 4.59 20.73
C GLN A 604 -15.53 3.80 21.45
N ARG A 605 -14.35 4.41 21.64
CA ARG A 605 -13.18 3.70 22.19
C ARG A 605 -12.26 4.65 22.95
N GLY A 606 -12.13 4.45 24.24
CA GLY A 606 -11.20 5.16 25.11
C GLY A 606 -9.76 4.68 24.95
N VAL A 607 -8.83 5.38 25.59
CA VAL A 607 -7.38 5.06 25.56
C VAL A 607 -7.05 3.68 26.13
N ASP A 608 -7.90 3.12 26.98
CA ASP A 608 -7.75 1.78 27.56
C ASP A 608 -8.48 0.68 26.75
N GLY A 609 -9.07 1.06 25.61
CA GLY A 609 -9.84 0.17 24.74
C GLY A 609 -11.28 -0.08 25.21
N SER A 610 -11.71 0.50 26.32
CA SER A 610 -13.10 0.42 26.80
C SER A 610 -13.97 1.54 26.24
N CYS A 611 -15.28 1.44 26.43
CA CYS A 611 -16.20 2.55 26.20
C CYS A 611 -15.83 3.74 27.12
N PRO A 612 -15.42 4.89 26.57
CA PRO A 612 -15.12 6.07 27.37
C PRO A 612 -16.41 6.70 27.93
N GLU A 613 -16.27 7.53 28.96
CA GLU A 613 -17.34 8.45 29.36
C GLU A 613 -17.56 9.50 28.24
N PRO A 614 -18.78 10.04 28.06
CA PRO A 614 -19.08 11.02 27.02
C PRO A 614 -18.11 12.21 27.01
N GLY A 615 -17.58 12.56 25.83
CA GLY A 615 -16.64 13.65 25.62
C GLY A 615 -15.22 13.42 26.15
N ALA A 616 -14.87 12.20 26.58
CA ALA A 616 -13.51 11.86 26.95
C ALA A 616 -12.67 11.51 25.72
N SER A 617 -11.40 11.95 25.71
CA SER A 617 -10.48 11.66 24.61
C SER A 617 -10.30 10.15 24.40
N GLY A 618 -10.48 9.71 23.16
CA GLY A 618 -10.35 8.32 22.77
C GLY A 618 -9.62 8.15 21.45
N ARG A 619 -9.85 6.99 20.86
CA ARG A 619 -9.43 6.60 19.53
C ARG A 619 -10.62 6.42 18.58
N GLY A 620 -11.82 6.87 18.95
CA GLY A 620 -13.01 6.62 18.15
C GLY A 620 -12.99 7.30 16.78
N ASP A 621 -12.24 8.40 16.64
CA ASP A 621 -11.97 9.06 15.36
C ASP A 621 -11.17 8.21 14.37
N ASP A 622 -10.44 7.20 14.86
CA ASP A 622 -9.69 6.27 14.00
C ASP A 622 -10.64 5.28 13.28
N PHE A 623 -11.91 5.19 13.69
CA PHE A 623 -12.81 4.12 13.27
C PHE A 623 -13.91 4.60 12.33
N VAL A 624 -14.11 3.82 11.27
CA VAL A 624 -15.27 3.92 10.39
C VAL A 624 -15.87 2.54 10.18
N ASP A 625 -17.13 2.35 10.54
CA ASP A 625 -17.84 1.08 10.29
C ASP A 625 -18.74 1.20 9.07
N PHE A 626 -18.64 0.24 8.16
CA PHE A 626 -19.44 0.21 6.94
C PHE A 626 -20.64 -0.73 7.12
N ALA A 627 -21.81 -0.31 6.62
CA ALA A 627 -23.04 -1.09 6.67
C ALA A 627 -23.78 -1.11 5.33
N LYS A 628 -24.40 -2.27 5.01
CA LYS A 628 -25.20 -2.48 3.79
C LYS A 628 -26.62 -1.90 3.86
N THR A 629 -27.15 -1.68 5.07
CA THR A 629 -28.52 -1.20 5.25
C THR A 629 -28.58 -0.21 6.40
N LEU A 630 -29.55 0.70 6.35
CA LEU A 630 -29.74 1.72 7.37
C LEU A 630 -30.01 1.10 8.75
N ASP A 631 -30.79 0.03 8.83
CA ASP A 631 -31.10 -0.64 10.10
C ASP A 631 -29.84 -1.20 10.77
N VAL A 632 -28.91 -1.75 9.98
CA VAL A 632 -27.61 -2.22 10.48
C VAL A 632 -26.75 -1.03 10.91
N ALA A 633 -26.72 0.05 10.13
CA ALA A 633 -25.95 1.25 10.45
C ALA A 633 -26.40 1.90 11.77
N VAL A 634 -27.71 2.10 11.96
CA VAL A 634 -28.28 2.62 13.20
C VAL A 634 -28.05 1.62 14.35
N GLY A 635 -28.18 0.32 14.09
CA GLY A 635 -27.86 -0.72 15.05
C GLY A 635 -26.42 -0.65 15.54
N LEU A 636 -25.45 -0.43 14.64
CA LEU A 636 -24.05 -0.21 15.00
C LEU A 636 -23.87 1.06 15.81
N ALA A 637 -24.40 2.20 15.34
CA ALA A 637 -24.28 3.49 16.03
C ALA A 637 -24.69 3.42 17.52
N LEU A 638 -25.75 2.66 17.82
CA LEU A 638 -26.27 2.48 19.18
C LEU A 638 -25.49 1.45 20.02
N ASN A 639 -24.89 0.44 19.39
CA ASN A 639 -24.31 -0.71 20.10
C ASN A 639 -22.78 -0.73 20.15
N LEU A 640 -22.09 0.05 19.30
CA LEU A 640 -20.62 0.19 19.34
C LEU A 640 -20.16 0.67 20.71
N CYS A 641 -20.80 1.72 21.21
CA CYS A 641 -20.65 2.16 22.58
C CYS A 641 -21.96 2.79 23.11
N PRO A 642 -22.81 2.03 23.81
CA PRO A 642 -24.14 2.52 24.21
C PRO A 642 -24.13 3.78 25.08
N ALA A 643 -23.07 3.98 25.87
CA ALA A 643 -22.93 5.13 26.76
C ALA A 643 -22.68 6.45 26.03
N THR A 644 -22.25 6.40 24.76
CA THR A 644 -21.84 7.55 23.93
C THR A 644 -22.54 7.51 22.56
N SER A 645 -23.72 6.89 22.51
CA SER A 645 -24.53 6.76 21.29
C SER A 645 -25.07 8.11 20.77
N ASP A 646 -25.09 9.14 21.62
CA ASP A 646 -25.42 10.52 21.27
C ASP A 646 -24.33 11.22 20.45
N ALA A 647 -23.08 10.77 20.55
CA ALA A 647 -21.98 11.23 19.71
C ALA A 647 -21.92 10.52 18.34
N ALA A 648 -22.69 9.45 18.15
CA ALA A 648 -22.67 8.67 16.92
C ALA A 648 -23.53 9.31 15.82
N TYR A 649 -23.06 9.21 14.57
CA TYR A 649 -23.83 9.60 13.38
C TYR A 649 -23.65 8.59 12.25
N VAL A 650 -24.69 8.46 11.42
CA VAL A 650 -24.67 7.64 10.21
C VAL A 650 -24.56 8.57 9.01
N GLN A 651 -23.65 8.27 8.09
CA GLN A 651 -23.44 9.00 6.85
C GLN A 651 -23.74 8.10 5.65
N HIS A 652 -24.36 8.66 4.61
CA HIS A 652 -24.61 7.92 3.36
C HIS A 652 -23.32 7.80 2.55
N LEU A 653 -23.18 6.68 1.84
CA LEU A 653 -22.07 6.42 0.93
C LEU A 653 -22.50 6.61 -0.53
N GLY A 654 -21.62 7.26 -1.29
CA GLY A 654 -21.66 7.32 -2.74
C GLY A 654 -20.50 6.55 -3.34
N VAL A 655 -20.36 6.63 -4.66
CA VAL A 655 -19.20 6.13 -5.40
C VAL A 655 -18.69 7.20 -6.35
N ASP A 656 -17.37 7.30 -6.51
CA ASP A 656 -16.75 8.20 -7.47
C ASP A 656 -16.78 7.64 -8.91
N GLY A 657 -16.10 8.34 -9.83
CA GLY A 657 -16.04 7.96 -11.24
C GLY A 657 -15.24 6.69 -11.52
N ASP A 658 -14.38 6.29 -10.58
CA ASP A 658 -13.52 5.10 -10.67
C ASP A 658 -14.14 3.90 -9.92
N GLY A 659 -15.20 4.12 -9.15
CA GLY A 659 -15.96 3.09 -8.44
C GLY A 659 -15.63 2.99 -6.96
N HIS A 660 -14.80 3.89 -6.43
CA HIS A 660 -14.41 3.89 -5.03
C HIS A 660 -15.47 4.56 -4.16
N VAL A 661 -15.62 4.07 -2.93
CA VAL A 661 -16.53 4.60 -1.92
C VAL A 661 -16.17 6.05 -1.58
N THR A 662 -17.20 6.91 -1.57
CA THR A 662 -17.10 8.30 -1.11
C THR A 662 -18.12 8.58 -0.02
N PHE A 663 -17.80 9.48 0.90
CA PHE A 663 -18.75 9.94 1.91
C PHE A 663 -19.60 11.08 1.35
N GLU A 664 -20.93 10.91 1.33
CA GLU A 664 -21.86 11.97 0.96
C GLU A 664 -22.09 12.92 2.15
N ASP A 665 -22.32 14.21 1.89
CA ASP A 665 -22.69 15.17 2.94
C ASP A 665 -24.17 15.04 3.32
N ARG A 666 -24.59 13.81 3.60
CA ARG A 666 -25.95 13.39 3.92
C ARG A 666 -25.90 12.43 5.10
N PHE A 667 -26.62 12.77 6.16
CA PHE A 667 -26.55 12.12 7.45
C PHE A 667 -27.91 11.61 7.87
N HIS A 668 -27.93 10.52 8.64
CA HIS A 668 -29.13 9.98 9.26
C HIS A 668 -28.97 9.93 10.78
N VAL A 669 -29.99 10.42 11.50
CA VAL A 669 -30.04 10.40 12.96
C VAL A 669 -31.20 9.52 13.41
N GLY A 670 -30.85 8.35 13.94
CA GLY A 670 -31.79 7.36 14.48
C GLY A 670 -32.24 7.66 15.91
N ALA A 671 -33.25 6.93 16.39
CA ALA A 671 -33.69 7.02 17.77
C ALA A 671 -32.55 6.65 18.75
N GLY A 672 -32.29 7.50 19.73
CA GLY A 672 -31.20 7.32 20.70
C GLY A 672 -29.84 7.88 20.26
N MET A 673 -29.75 8.45 19.06
CA MET A 673 -28.58 9.21 18.58
C MET A 673 -28.79 10.71 18.78
N GLY A 674 -27.70 11.49 18.80
CA GLY A 674 -27.73 12.94 18.98
C GLY A 674 -27.77 13.70 17.65
N ILE A 675 -28.66 14.68 17.53
CA ILE A 675 -28.76 15.53 16.33
C ILE A 675 -27.51 16.40 16.19
N GLN A 676 -26.96 16.90 17.31
CA GLN A 676 -25.80 17.79 17.29
C GLN A 676 -24.57 17.13 16.63
N ALA A 677 -24.34 15.83 16.86
CA ALA A 677 -23.21 15.12 16.25
C ALA A 677 -23.25 15.16 14.71
N ALA A 678 -24.43 14.98 14.11
CA ALA A 678 -24.60 15.10 12.67
C ALA A 678 -24.48 16.56 12.19
N VAL A 679 -24.96 17.54 12.98
CA VAL A 679 -24.80 18.97 12.67
C VAL A 679 -23.33 19.40 12.70
N ASP A 680 -22.54 18.86 13.62
CA ASP A 680 -21.12 19.16 13.75
C ASP A 680 -20.32 18.53 12.60
N ALA A 681 -20.66 17.30 12.21
CA ALA A 681 -20.01 16.55 11.14
C ALA A 681 -20.33 17.08 9.72
N ALA A 682 -21.54 17.62 9.50
CA ALA A 682 -21.96 18.10 8.18
C ALA A 682 -21.09 19.26 7.68
N ALA A 683 -20.82 19.30 6.38
CA ALA A 683 -20.24 20.47 5.72
C ALA A 683 -21.36 21.45 5.30
N ASP A 684 -20.95 22.59 4.73
CA ASP A 684 -21.89 23.55 4.14
C ASP A 684 -22.60 22.91 2.94
N GLY A 685 -23.93 23.05 2.88
CA GLY A 685 -24.79 22.39 1.88
C GLY A 685 -25.30 21.01 2.29
N GLY A 686 -24.90 20.49 3.46
CA GLY A 686 -25.25 19.15 3.91
C GLY A 686 -26.73 18.93 4.25
N VAL A 687 -27.12 17.66 4.35
CA VAL A 687 -28.49 17.24 4.68
C VAL A 687 -28.50 16.30 5.88
N ILE A 688 -29.31 16.61 6.89
CA ILE A 688 -29.46 15.81 8.11
C ILE A 688 -30.89 15.29 8.18
N GLU A 689 -31.05 13.97 8.15
CA GLU A 689 -32.32 13.27 8.11
C GLU A 689 -32.66 12.70 9.49
N LEU A 690 -33.74 13.19 10.09
CA LEU A 690 -34.22 12.70 11.38
C LEU A 690 -35.17 11.52 11.17
N ALA A 691 -34.89 10.40 11.81
CA ALA A 691 -35.80 9.26 11.85
C ALA A 691 -37.15 9.65 12.50
N ALA A 692 -38.18 8.85 12.24
CA ALA A 692 -39.45 8.94 12.95
C ALA A 692 -39.28 8.47 14.41
N ALA A 693 -38.84 9.38 15.27
CA ALA A 693 -38.50 9.14 16.67
C ALA A 693 -38.66 10.41 17.52
N THR A 694 -38.53 10.25 18.84
CA THR A 694 -38.38 11.37 19.77
C THR A 694 -36.92 11.52 20.18
N PHE A 695 -36.37 12.71 20.01
CA PHE A 695 -35.03 13.11 20.41
C PHE A 695 -35.15 13.97 21.66
N ASP A 696 -34.41 13.65 22.72
CA ASP A 696 -34.55 14.25 24.05
C ASP A 696 -33.60 15.42 24.32
N ALA A 697 -32.86 15.84 23.29
CA ALA A 697 -31.95 16.97 23.30
C ALA A 697 -32.25 17.94 22.15
N GLY A 698 -32.04 19.22 22.41
CA GLY A 698 -32.04 20.28 21.41
C GLY A 698 -30.76 20.28 20.56
N PHE A 699 -30.68 21.17 19.57
CA PHE A 699 -29.48 21.34 18.75
C PHE A 699 -29.24 22.81 18.35
N THR A 700 -28.01 23.11 17.97
CA THR A 700 -27.54 24.42 17.50
C THR A 700 -26.97 24.33 16.10
N VAL A 701 -27.40 25.24 15.22
CA VAL A 701 -26.80 25.50 13.91
C VAL A 701 -26.14 26.87 13.96
N GLU A 702 -24.82 26.92 13.92
CA GLU A 702 -24.05 28.17 14.02
C GLU A 702 -22.97 28.26 12.95
N ASP A 703 -22.83 29.45 12.34
CA ASP A 703 -21.82 29.74 11.31
C ASP A 703 -21.85 28.75 10.12
N ARG A 704 -23.05 28.31 9.71
CA ARG A 704 -23.25 27.36 8.59
C ARG A 704 -23.86 28.00 7.36
N THR A 705 -23.62 27.39 6.20
CA THR A 705 -24.25 27.77 4.91
C THR A 705 -25.02 26.60 4.30
N ASP A 706 -26.24 26.85 3.85
CA ASP A 706 -27.09 25.93 3.07
C ASP A 706 -27.35 24.55 3.72
N LEU A 707 -27.26 24.44 5.05
CA LEU A 707 -27.55 23.19 5.77
C LEU A 707 -29.06 22.93 5.85
N THR A 708 -29.46 21.69 5.59
CA THR A 708 -30.86 21.24 5.67
C THR A 708 -31.05 20.20 6.78
N ILE A 709 -31.99 20.43 7.70
CA ILE A 709 -32.44 19.46 8.69
C ILE A 709 -33.87 19.09 8.37
N VAL A 710 -34.09 17.82 8.03
CA VAL A 710 -35.39 17.30 7.57
C VAL A 710 -35.84 16.11 8.41
N GLY A 711 -37.08 16.15 8.89
CA GLY A 711 -37.71 15.03 9.60
C GLY A 711 -38.62 14.18 8.73
N ALA A 712 -39.04 13.05 9.28
CA ALA A 712 -40.00 12.13 8.65
C ALA A 712 -41.45 12.66 8.61
N GLY A 713 -41.69 13.87 9.12
CA GLY A 713 -42.99 14.56 9.19
C GLY A 713 -43.32 15.10 10.58
N LYS A 714 -44.19 16.12 10.63
CA LYS A 714 -44.76 16.65 11.90
C LYS A 714 -45.33 15.53 12.77
N GLY A 715 -44.89 15.46 14.02
CA GLY A 715 -45.31 14.44 14.99
C GLY A 715 -44.70 13.05 14.77
N ALA A 716 -44.02 12.80 13.64
CA ALA A 716 -43.25 11.58 13.41
C ALA A 716 -41.82 11.74 13.93
N SER A 717 -41.13 12.81 13.54
CA SER A 717 -39.86 13.24 14.12
C SER A 717 -40.13 14.34 15.14
N VAL A 718 -39.73 14.14 16.40
CA VAL A 718 -40.05 15.05 17.51
C VAL A 718 -38.78 15.39 18.28
N VAL A 719 -38.34 16.64 18.19
CA VAL A 719 -37.28 17.19 19.04
C VAL A 719 -37.92 17.71 20.31
N ASN A 720 -37.86 16.93 21.39
CA ASN A 720 -38.46 17.25 22.67
C ASN A 720 -37.39 17.33 23.77
N ALA A 721 -36.75 18.49 23.88
CA ALA A 721 -35.61 18.63 24.76
C ALA A 721 -36.00 18.53 26.24
N SER A 722 -35.30 17.66 26.97
CA SER A 722 -35.44 17.48 28.43
C SER A 722 -34.79 18.61 29.23
N ALA A 723 -33.92 19.39 28.60
CA ALA A 723 -33.33 20.62 29.11
C ALA A 723 -33.09 21.60 27.94
N ALA A 724 -33.27 22.89 28.18
CA ALA A 724 -33.01 23.91 27.18
C ALA A 724 -31.49 24.15 27.01
N LEU A 725 -31.12 24.52 25.79
CA LEU A 725 -29.80 25.06 25.43
C LEU A 725 -29.70 26.51 25.90
N ASN A 726 -28.55 26.90 26.44
CA ASN A 726 -28.25 28.32 26.66
C ASN A 726 -27.64 28.88 25.38
N SER A 727 -28.30 29.86 24.77
CA SER A 727 -27.83 30.44 23.51
C SER A 727 -26.59 31.33 23.67
N GLY A 728 -26.37 31.88 24.88
CA GLY A 728 -25.39 32.94 25.10
C GLY A 728 -25.73 34.27 24.42
N ILE A 729 -26.97 34.42 23.93
CA ILE A 729 -27.44 35.55 23.14
C ILE A 729 -28.62 36.21 23.86
N ASP A 730 -28.52 37.52 24.08
CA ASP A 730 -29.60 38.35 24.61
C ASP A 730 -30.77 38.39 23.60
N HIS A 731 -32.02 38.45 24.08
CA HIS A 731 -33.17 38.80 23.26
C HIS A 731 -34.19 39.54 24.12
N LYS A 732 -34.54 40.76 23.69
CA LYS A 732 -35.54 41.62 24.34
C LYS A 732 -35.23 41.93 25.82
N GLU A 733 -35.78 41.13 26.73
CA GLU A 733 -35.70 41.30 28.20
C GLU A 733 -34.86 40.19 28.84
N ARG A 734 -34.24 39.32 28.03
CA ARG A 734 -33.38 38.23 28.47
C ARG A 734 -31.95 38.46 28.02
N ASP A 735 -31.01 38.26 28.94
CA ASP A 735 -29.58 38.36 28.69
C ASP A 735 -28.98 37.04 28.14
N ASP A 736 -29.71 35.92 28.25
CA ASP A 736 -29.32 34.63 27.66
C ASP A 736 -30.60 33.83 27.41
N MET A 737 -30.92 33.60 26.13
CA MET A 737 -32.10 32.84 25.75
C MET A 737 -31.90 31.35 25.98
N ALA A 738 -32.79 30.76 26.78
CA ALA A 738 -32.89 29.31 26.93
C ALA A 738 -33.82 28.73 25.85
N VAL A 739 -33.31 27.83 24.98
CA VAL A 739 -34.00 27.40 23.75
C VAL A 739 -33.94 25.90 23.46
N VAL A 740 -34.77 25.37 22.56
CA VAL A 740 -34.67 23.98 22.08
C VAL A 740 -33.84 23.91 20.80
N VAL A 741 -34.07 24.82 19.86
CA VAL A 741 -33.33 24.92 18.61
C VAL A 741 -32.76 26.32 18.49
N LEU A 742 -31.45 26.43 18.25
CA LEU A 742 -30.77 27.69 17.95
C LEU A 742 -30.27 27.69 16.52
N VAL A 743 -30.60 28.73 15.75
CA VAL A 743 -29.97 29.03 14.47
C VAL A 743 -29.32 30.40 14.57
N ASN A 744 -27.99 30.45 14.48
CA ASN A 744 -27.21 31.65 14.71
C ASN A 744 -26.22 31.92 13.57
N ARG A 745 -26.09 33.18 13.13
CA ARG A 745 -25.07 33.63 12.16
C ARG A 745 -24.94 32.73 10.91
N SER A 746 -26.05 32.17 10.45
CA SER A 746 -26.07 31.13 9.40
C SER A 746 -26.86 31.57 8.18
N THR A 747 -26.50 31.06 7.00
CA THR A 747 -27.10 31.47 5.72
C THR A 747 -27.77 30.29 5.02
N GLY A 748 -28.96 30.47 4.48
CA GLY A 748 -29.65 29.43 3.70
C GLY A 748 -30.11 28.20 4.49
N ILE A 749 -30.31 28.30 5.80
CA ILE A 749 -30.66 27.16 6.64
C ILE A 749 -32.10 26.70 6.40
N THR A 750 -32.32 25.40 6.26
CA THR A 750 -33.67 24.82 6.11
C THR A 750 -33.99 23.91 7.28
N LEU A 751 -35.07 24.19 8.00
CA LEU A 751 -35.69 23.28 8.96
C LEU A 751 -37.01 22.79 8.37
N GLU A 752 -37.19 21.47 8.22
CA GLU A 752 -38.35 20.90 7.53
C GLU A 752 -38.94 19.66 8.19
N GLY A 753 -40.26 19.59 8.33
CA GLY A 753 -40.95 18.31 8.52
C GLY A 753 -40.71 17.61 9.86
N PHE A 754 -40.59 18.35 10.97
CA PHE A 754 -40.52 17.77 12.32
C PHE A 754 -41.26 18.63 13.37
N SER A 755 -41.46 18.07 14.56
CA SER A 755 -42.01 18.80 15.71
C SER A 755 -40.90 19.30 16.62
N VAL A 756 -41.02 20.52 17.14
CA VAL A 756 -40.18 21.04 18.23
C VAL A 756 -41.04 21.20 19.47
N ARG A 757 -40.61 20.59 20.58
CA ARG A 757 -41.33 20.52 21.85
C ARG A 757 -40.38 20.70 23.03
N ALA A 758 -41.00 20.98 24.18
CA ALA A 758 -40.33 21.12 25.46
C ALA A 758 -41.27 20.61 26.58
N ASP A 759 -41.84 19.43 26.37
CA ASP A 759 -42.83 18.82 27.26
C ASP A 759 -42.20 18.56 28.64
N GLY A 760 -42.55 19.40 29.62
CA GLY A 760 -42.03 19.31 30.99
C GLY A 760 -41.08 20.43 31.40
N LEU A 761 -40.72 21.34 30.49
CA LEU A 761 -40.02 22.57 30.85
C LEU A 761 -41.02 23.65 31.29
N GLU A 762 -40.55 24.55 32.16
CA GLU A 762 -41.28 25.73 32.57
C GLU A 762 -40.81 26.98 31.82
N TRP A 763 -41.77 27.73 31.28
CA TRP A 763 -41.49 29.04 30.72
C TRP A 763 -40.83 29.95 31.74
N GLN A 764 -39.93 30.81 31.25
CA GLN A 764 -39.15 31.78 32.01
C GLN A 764 -38.09 31.18 32.95
N SER A 765 -38.41 30.15 33.74
CA SER A 765 -37.42 29.56 34.66
C SER A 765 -36.43 28.64 33.94
N GLN A 766 -36.88 27.94 32.89
CA GLN A 766 -36.09 26.93 32.18
C GLN A 766 -36.08 27.11 30.66
N LEU A 767 -37.07 27.81 30.09
CA LEU A 767 -37.24 27.96 28.65
C LEU A 767 -37.74 29.38 28.29
N ASP A 768 -37.22 29.94 27.21
CA ASP A 768 -37.62 31.25 26.68
C ASP A 768 -38.22 31.20 25.28
N ALA A 769 -37.70 30.34 24.40
CA ALA A 769 -38.28 30.08 23.09
C ALA A 769 -38.10 28.61 22.71
N LEU A 770 -38.97 28.03 21.89
CA LEU A 770 -38.67 26.71 21.32
C LEU A 770 -37.59 26.84 20.24
N VAL A 771 -37.80 27.74 19.28
CA VAL A 771 -36.83 28.04 18.22
C VAL A 771 -36.34 29.47 18.39
N PHE A 772 -35.04 29.68 18.29
CA PHE A 772 -34.44 31.01 18.25
C PHE A 772 -33.60 31.19 17.00
N TRP A 773 -33.99 32.18 16.19
CA TRP A 773 -33.40 32.49 14.90
C TRP A 773 -32.71 33.85 14.96
N ASN A 774 -31.39 33.85 15.13
CA ASN A 774 -30.60 35.06 15.29
C ASN A 774 -29.65 35.28 14.11
N ALA A 775 -29.64 36.50 13.56
CA ALA A 775 -28.68 36.93 12.54
C ALA A 775 -28.49 35.94 11.36
N SER A 776 -29.58 35.29 10.95
CA SER A 776 -29.55 34.15 10.02
C SER A 776 -30.57 34.28 8.89
N SER A 777 -30.35 33.59 7.77
CA SER A 777 -31.30 33.50 6.65
C SER A 777 -31.67 32.06 6.31
N GLY A 778 -32.88 31.85 5.81
CA GLY A 778 -33.36 30.49 5.54
C GLY A 778 -34.88 30.31 5.55
N THR A 779 -35.29 29.05 5.74
CA THR A 779 -36.69 28.61 5.74
C THR A 779 -36.98 27.69 6.90
N ILE A 780 -38.09 27.93 7.60
CA ILE A 780 -38.75 26.97 8.49
C ILE A 780 -40.02 26.53 7.76
N GLN A 781 -40.16 25.25 7.44
CA GLN A 781 -41.31 24.76 6.69
C GLN A 781 -41.89 23.45 7.21
N ASP A 782 -43.22 23.35 7.24
CA ASP A 782 -43.90 22.14 7.69
C ASP A 782 -43.42 21.66 9.09
N LEU A 783 -43.22 22.59 10.04
CA LEU A 783 -42.94 22.26 11.45
C LEU A 783 -44.19 22.31 12.34
N ASP A 784 -44.18 21.54 13.43
CA ASP A 784 -45.11 21.68 14.57
C ASP A 784 -44.34 22.17 15.80
N VAL A 785 -44.45 23.47 16.10
CA VAL A 785 -43.78 24.14 17.22
C VAL A 785 -44.77 24.25 18.38
N ALA A 786 -44.66 23.32 19.33
CA ALA A 786 -45.62 23.16 20.41
C ALA A 786 -44.94 23.28 21.78
N GLY A 787 -45.18 24.39 22.46
CA GLY A 787 -44.66 24.64 23.81
C GLY A 787 -45.43 23.90 24.92
N PRO A 788 -44.95 23.94 26.17
CA PRO A 788 -45.54 23.23 27.31
C PRO A 788 -46.88 23.82 27.82
N GLY A 789 -47.47 24.77 27.08
CA GLY A 789 -48.74 25.41 27.40
C GLY A 789 -48.59 26.74 28.14
N LEU A 790 -49.70 27.45 28.34
CA LEU A 790 -49.72 28.69 29.11
C LEU A 790 -49.55 28.40 30.60
N GLN A 791 -48.41 28.77 31.15
CA GLN A 791 -48.02 28.45 32.54
C GLN A 791 -47.84 29.71 33.41
N THR A 792 -47.42 30.83 32.84
CA THR A 792 -46.96 32.00 33.60
C THR A 792 -47.54 33.32 33.07
N GLY A 793 -47.52 34.37 33.90
CA GLY A 793 -47.85 35.74 33.49
C GLY A 793 -46.67 36.51 32.88
N ALA A 794 -45.57 35.84 32.54
CA ALA A 794 -44.34 36.46 32.07
C ALA A 794 -44.42 36.94 30.62
N GLN A 795 -43.73 38.03 30.28
CA GLN A 795 -43.64 38.54 28.89
C GLN A 795 -42.64 37.76 28.00
N SER A 796 -42.21 36.58 28.45
CA SER A 796 -41.36 35.62 27.73
C SER A 796 -42.08 34.27 27.58
N GLY A 797 -41.49 33.32 26.86
CA GLY A 797 -42.06 32.05 26.43
C GLY A 797 -42.68 32.09 25.03
N GLN A 798 -41.82 31.94 24.03
CA GLN A 798 -42.09 32.16 22.61
C GLN A 798 -42.12 30.82 21.86
N GLY A 799 -42.94 30.72 20.82
CA GLY A 799 -42.79 29.62 19.85
C GLY A 799 -41.47 29.77 19.08
N LEU A 800 -41.39 30.83 18.29
CA LEU A 800 -40.21 31.26 17.55
C LEU A 800 -39.81 32.67 17.99
N ALA A 801 -38.58 32.85 18.43
CA ALA A 801 -37.96 34.16 18.61
C ALA A 801 -37.07 34.47 17.40
N VAL A 802 -37.09 35.71 16.92
CA VAL A 802 -36.25 36.19 15.81
C VAL A 802 -35.55 37.46 16.23
N ASP A 803 -34.23 37.53 16.05
CA ASP A 803 -33.41 38.68 16.40
C ASP A 803 -32.32 38.97 15.34
N ALA A 804 -31.93 40.24 15.27
CA ALA A 804 -30.75 40.72 14.57
C ALA A 804 -30.29 42.00 15.28
N SER A 805 -29.02 42.05 15.68
CA SER A 805 -28.42 43.23 16.30
C SER A 805 -27.74 44.14 15.27
N VAL A 806 -27.13 45.25 15.71
CA VAL A 806 -26.56 46.25 14.80
C VAL A 806 -25.52 45.64 13.86
N GLY A 807 -25.73 45.83 12.55
CA GLY A 807 -24.86 45.28 11.51
C GLY A 807 -25.16 43.84 11.11
N GLU A 808 -26.12 43.19 11.76
CA GLU A 808 -26.62 41.86 11.43
C GLU A 808 -27.95 41.94 10.67
N SER A 809 -28.32 40.83 10.02
CA SER A 809 -29.58 40.73 9.30
C SER A 809 -30.22 39.36 9.39
N VAL A 810 -31.55 39.33 9.36
CA VAL A 810 -32.36 38.12 9.18
C VAL A 810 -33.19 38.22 7.91
N ALA A 811 -33.25 37.13 7.15
CA ALA A 811 -34.19 36.91 6.06
C ALA A 811 -34.80 35.51 6.18
N LEU A 812 -36.03 35.42 6.69
CA LEU A 812 -36.64 34.14 7.08
C LEU A 812 -38.02 33.94 6.44
N PHE A 813 -38.21 32.78 5.83
CA PHE A 813 -39.54 32.29 5.42
C PHE A 813 -40.05 31.28 6.44
N VAL A 814 -41.26 31.50 6.96
CA VAL A 814 -41.98 30.55 7.82
C VAL A 814 -43.18 30.04 7.02
N VAL A 815 -43.12 28.79 6.58
CA VAL A 815 -44.06 28.21 5.62
C VAL A 815 -44.82 27.04 6.25
N ASP A 816 -46.14 27.03 6.16
CA ASP A 816 -47.00 25.92 6.61
C ASP A 816 -46.63 25.37 8.00
N THR A 817 -46.22 26.23 8.92
CA THR A 817 -45.74 25.85 10.26
C THR A 817 -46.81 26.11 11.30
N ASP A 818 -47.08 25.10 12.13
CA ASP A 818 -48.10 25.14 13.17
C ASP A 818 -47.47 25.55 14.50
N PHE A 819 -48.13 26.46 15.21
CA PHE A 819 -47.72 26.93 16.53
C PHE A 819 -48.83 26.67 17.54
N SER A 820 -48.43 26.21 18.73
CA SER A 820 -49.33 26.07 19.89
C SER A 820 -48.55 26.11 21.21
N GLY A 821 -49.27 26.28 22.33
CA GLY A 821 -48.69 26.09 23.66
C GLY A 821 -47.63 27.12 24.10
N TRP A 822 -47.50 28.25 23.41
CA TRP A 822 -46.60 29.35 23.81
C TRP A 822 -47.16 30.13 25.01
N ASN A 823 -46.30 30.87 25.70
CA ASN A 823 -46.69 31.67 26.86
C ASN A 823 -47.09 33.10 26.48
N LYS A 824 -46.27 33.80 25.68
CA LYS A 824 -46.51 35.20 25.30
C LYS A 824 -46.78 35.39 23.81
N ASN A 825 -45.83 35.06 22.93
CA ASN A 825 -45.97 35.23 21.48
C ASN A 825 -45.74 33.89 20.76
N ALA A 826 -46.53 33.58 19.72
CA ALA A 826 -46.23 32.42 18.88
C ALA A 826 -44.95 32.68 18.07
N ILE A 827 -44.87 33.84 17.44
CA ILE A 827 -43.65 34.36 16.81
C ILE A 827 -43.35 35.75 17.37
N ASP A 828 -42.12 35.95 17.86
CA ASP A 828 -41.59 37.17 18.45
C ASP A 828 -40.48 37.73 17.56
N ILE A 829 -40.83 38.64 16.65
CA ILE A 829 -39.89 39.23 15.68
C ILE A 829 -39.47 40.60 16.21
N VAL A 830 -38.30 40.67 16.82
CA VAL A 830 -37.81 41.86 17.53
C VAL A 830 -36.39 42.15 17.13
N ASP A 831 -36.09 43.39 16.74
CA ASP A 831 -34.72 43.80 16.47
C ASP A 831 -33.96 44.14 17.76
N GLY A 832 -32.68 43.75 17.77
CA GLY A 832 -31.70 44.15 18.76
C GLY A 832 -31.84 43.50 20.12
N ASN A 833 -30.72 42.94 20.55
CA ASN A 833 -30.45 42.45 21.90
C ASN A 833 -30.75 43.50 22.97
N ARG A 834 -30.48 44.78 22.67
CA ARG A 834 -30.64 45.94 23.58
C ARG A 834 -31.22 47.15 22.85
N TYR A 835 -31.66 48.15 23.62
CA TYR A 835 -32.11 49.42 23.04
C TYR A 835 -31.00 50.10 22.21
N ASN A 836 -31.35 50.59 21.02
CA ASN A 836 -30.45 51.22 20.03
C ASN A 836 -29.41 50.26 19.42
N ASP A 837 -29.68 48.97 19.44
CA ASP A 837 -28.85 47.90 18.90
C ASP A 837 -29.53 47.14 17.76
N GLY A 838 -30.47 47.77 17.04
CA GLY A 838 -31.31 47.09 16.06
C GLY A 838 -30.60 46.78 14.73
N GLY A 839 -30.74 45.54 14.26
CA GLY A 839 -30.36 45.08 12.92
C GLY A 839 -31.47 45.19 11.88
N SER A 840 -31.35 44.42 10.79
CA SER A 840 -32.37 44.35 9.72
C SER A 840 -33.05 42.99 9.71
N ILE A 841 -34.35 42.93 9.95
CA ILE A 841 -35.13 41.70 9.97
C ILE A 841 -36.21 41.76 8.87
N GLU A 842 -36.21 40.76 8.00
CA GLU A 842 -37.26 40.49 7.03
C GLU A 842 -37.82 39.08 7.28
N VAL A 843 -39.09 38.99 7.65
CA VAL A 843 -39.77 37.71 7.90
C VAL A 843 -41.04 37.63 7.07
N HIS A 844 -41.22 36.52 6.36
CA HIS A 844 -42.45 36.23 5.63
C HIS A 844 -43.11 34.99 6.21
N VAL A 845 -44.35 35.12 6.66
CA VAL A 845 -45.13 33.99 7.18
C VAL A 845 -46.18 33.62 6.16
N SER A 846 -46.22 32.36 5.73
CA SER A 846 -47.21 31.85 4.78
C SER A 846 -47.77 30.51 5.22
N GLY A 847 -49.08 30.37 5.37
CA GLY A 847 -49.72 29.12 5.78
C GLY A 847 -49.52 28.78 7.26
N GLY A 848 -50.05 27.62 7.68
CA GLY A 848 -49.95 27.15 9.07
C GLY A 848 -51.02 27.69 10.02
N THR A 849 -51.06 27.10 11.22
CA THR A 849 -52.04 27.40 12.27
C THR A 849 -51.39 27.97 13.52
N PHE A 850 -52.06 28.90 14.18
CA PHE A 850 -51.61 29.57 15.40
C PHE A 850 -52.72 29.48 16.42
N THR A 851 -52.57 28.58 17.39
CA THR A 851 -53.62 28.30 18.39
C THR A 851 -53.14 28.68 19.80
N GLY A 852 -53.70 29.76 20.33
CA GLY A 852 -53.44 30.19 21.71
C GLY A 852 -54.16 29.34 22.76
N ALA A 853 -54.10 29.77 24.03
CA ALA A 853 -54.69 29.04 25.16
C ALA A 853 -56.20 29.21 25.30
N GLY A 854 -56.81 30.10 24.52
CA GLY A 854 -58.20 30.51 24.64
C GLY A 854 -58.40 31.59 25.72
N PRO A 855 -59.62 31.74 26.25
CA PRO A 855 -59.93 32.72 27.30
C PRO A 855 -59.04 32.52 28.52
N THR A 856 -58.20 33.51 28.83
CA THR A 856 -57.26 33.45 29.95
C THR A 856 -57.21 34.75 30.74
N SER A 857 -56.83 34.68 32.02
CA SER A 857 -56.53 35.84 32.86
C SER A 857 -55.04 35.95 33.21
N THR A 858 -54.21 35.04 32.68
CA THR A 858 -52.79 34.94 33.04
C THR A 858 -51.97 35.99 32.33
N ILE A 859 -52.10 36.09 31.00
CA ILE A 859 -51.42 37.06 30.15
C ILE A 859 -52.14 37.20 28.81
N GLY A 860 -52.11 38.39 28.21
CA GLY A 860 -52.54 38.57 26.83
C GLY A 860 -51.53 37.94 25.89
N GLN A 861 -51.91 36.86 25.21
CA GLN A 861 -51.09 36.19 24.21
C GLN A 861 -51.18 36.93 22.89
N ASN A 862 -50.08 36.94 22.12
CA ASN A 862 -50.12 37.32 20.73
C ASN A 862 -49.83 36.12 19.82
N GLY A 863 -50.39 36.13 18.61
CA GLY A 863 -49.99 35.22 17.55
C GLY A 863 -48.63 35.64 17.00
N ILE A 864 -48.63 36.58 16.05
CA ILE A 864 -47.42 37.02 15.34
C ILE A 864 -47.11 38.48 15.70
N LEU A 865 -45.95 38.72 16.30
CA LEU A 865 -45.47 40.07 16.67
C LEU A 865 -44.34 40.51 15.72
N TYR A 866 -44.50 41.69 15.12
CA TYR A 866 -43.43 42.48 14.49
C TYR A 866 -43.14 43.72 15.33
N TRP A 867 -41.92 43.84 15.86
CA TRP A 867 -41.56 44.97 16.72
C TRP A 867 -40.18 45.53 16.39
N SER A 868 -40.14 46.76 15.85
CA SER A 868 -38.92 47.56 15.83
C SER A 868 -38.78 48.26 17.19
N ARG A 869 -38.04 47.63 18.09
CA ARG A 869 -37.72 48.05 19.46
C ARG A 869 -36.42 48.84 19.53
N ALA A 870 -35.42 48.42 18.77
CA ALA A 870 -34.05 48.88 18.91
C ALA A 870 -33.61 49.86 17.81
N GLY A 871 -34.53 50.31 16.95
CA GLY A 871 -34.30 51.34 15.93
C GLY A 871 -33.73 50.81 14.61
N GLY A 872 -33.70 49.49 14.43
CA GLY A 872 -33.46 48.78 13.19
C GLY A 872 -34.72 48.61 12.34
N ALA A 873 -34.56 47.93 11.21
CA ALA A 873 -35.64 47.73 10.24
C ALA A 873 -36.29 46.36 10.46
N VAL A 874 -37.60 46.33 10.73
CA VAL A 874 -38.36 45.09 10.91
C VAL A 874 -39.49 45.08 9.89
N THR A 875 -39.45 44.17 8.92
CA THR A 875 -40.33 44.16 7.74
C THR A 875 -40.87 42.76 7.47
N GLY A 876 -41.96 42.65 6.71
CA GLY A 876 -42.51 41.35 6.36
C GLY A 876 -43.88 41.35 5.71
N THR A 877 -44.40 40.13 5.51
CA THR A 877 -45.76 39.85 5.04
C THR A 877 -46.33 38.64 5.77
N ILE A 878 -47.66 38.61 5.95
CA ILE A 878 -48.38 37.44 6.44
C ILE A 878 -49.38 37.00 5.38
N ALA A 879 -49.40 35.72 5.04
CA ALA A 879 -50.34 35.15 4.07
C ALA A 879 -50.90 33.79 4.51
N GLY A 880 -52.17 33.50 4.29
CA GLY A 880 -52.68 32.11 4.38
C GLY A 880 -52.70 31.48 5.78
N VAL A 881 -52.49 32.25 6.85
CA VAL A 881 -52.42 31.70 8.22
C VAL A 881 -53.82 31.53 8.82
N THR A 882 -53.97 30.59 9.74
CA THR A 882 -55.18 30.48 10.58
C THR A 882 -54.83 30.79 12.03
N ILE A 883 -55.43 31.82 12.63
CA ILE A 883 -55.18 32.26 14.01
C ILE A 883 -56.44 32.04 14.85
N SER A 884 -56.28 31.45 16.03
CA SER A 884 -57.38 31.20 16.96
C SER A 884 -57.00 31.17 18.44
N GLN A 885 -58.01 31.24 19.30
CA GLN A 885 -57.92 31.06 20.75
C GLN A 885 -56.99 32.06 21.45
N LEU A 886 -57.15 33.35 21.15
CA LEU A 886 -56.36 34.44 21.74
C LEU A 886 -57.29 35.44 22.42
N GLU A 887 -57.58 35.23 23.71
CA GLU A 887 -58.49 36.08 24.47
C GLU A 887 -57.97 36.35 25.88
N TYR A 888 -57.70 37.63 26.19
CA TYR A 888 -57.37 38.07 27.53
C TYR A 888 -58.61 38.66 28.21
N THR A 889 -59.09 37.97 29.24
CA THR A 889 -60.35 38.33 29.91
C THR A 889 -60.28 39.58 30.81
N PRO A 890 -59.13 40.01 31.37
CA PRO A 890 -59.01 41.27 32.10
C PRO A 890 -58.81 42.50 31.21
N ASP A 891 -59.49 43.60 31.53
CA ASP A 891 -59.42 44.88 30.79
C ASP A 891 -58.07 45.64 30.93
N THR A 892 -57.03 45.02 31.48
CA THR A 892 -55.74 45.67 31.74
C THR A 892 -54.77 45.60 30.57
N ASN A 893 -55.02 44.71 29.61
CA ASN A 893 -54.21 44.50 28.42
C ASN A 893 -55.09 43.85 27.33
N THR A 894 -54.53 43.53 26.16
CA THR A 894 -55.23 42.82 25.10
C THR A 894 -54.38 41.67 24.55
N ALA A 895 -55.05 40.62 24.08
CA ALA A 895 -54.47 39.59 23.20
C ALA A 895 -54.67 39.99 21.73
N SER A 896 -53.66 39.74 20.88
CA SER A 896 -53.72 40.11 19.46
C SER A 896 -53.35 38.94 18.54
N GLY A 897 -54.11 38.73 17.47
CA GLY A 897 -53.73 37.77 16.43
C GLY A 897 -52.43 38.16 15.74
N VAL A 898 -52.39 39.39 15.23
CA VAL A 898 -51.19 40.05 14.69
C VAL A 898 -50.95 41.35 15.43
N LEU A 899 -49.72 41.59 15.88
CA LEU A 899 -49.32 42.82 16.53
C LEU A 899 -48.13 43.43 15.79
N ALA A 900 -48.27 44.66 15.31
CA ALA A 900 -47.17 45.47 14.81
C ALA A 900 -46.91 46.61 15.81
N PHE A 901 -45.65 46.83 16.17
CA PHE A 901 -45.28 47.80 17.22
C PHE A 901 -43.98 48.56 16.90
N GLY A 902 -43.87 49.77 17.42
CA GLY A 902 -42.72 50.65 17.19
C GLY A 902 -42.69 51.16 15.74
N ASP A 903 -41.53 51.09 15.10
CA ASP A 903 -41.33 51.50 13.70
C ASP A 903 -41.29 50.29 12.73
N ALA A 904 -41.87 49.15 13.11
CA ALA A 904 -41.95 47.99 12.22
C ALA A 904 -42.81 48.30 10.99
N GLU A 905 -42.41 47.83 9.81
CA GLU A 905 -43.11 48.05 8.53
C GLU A 905 -43.74 46.74 8.01
N LEU A 906 -44.71 46.19 8.74
CA LEU A 906 -45.50 45.06 8.26
C LEU A 906 -46.39 45.51 7.09
N THR A 907 -46.16 44.98 5.89
CA THR A 907 -46.78 45.51 4.66
C THR A 907 -48.21 45.03 4.43
N SER A 908 -48.48 43.74 4.66
CA SER A 908 -49.78 43.14 4.39
C SER A 908 -50.07 41.89 5.20
N VAL A 909 -51.36 41.67 5.44
CA VAL A 909 -51.93 40.42 5.94
C VAL A 909 -52.96 39.96 4.91
N SER A 910 -52.83 38.76 4.33
CA SER A 910 -53.70 38.35 3.22
C SER A 910 -54.07 36.88 3.27
N ASN A 911 -55.24 36.52 2.73
CA ASN A 911 -55.72 35.13 2.65
C ASN A 911 -55.76 34.41 4.02
N SER A 912 -55.79 35.16 5.13
CA SER A 912 -55.70 34.61 6.48
C SER A 912 -57.08 34.46 7.12
N SER A 913 -57.21 33.56 8.09
CA SER A 913 -58.44 33.36 8.86
C SER A 913 -58.20 33.65 10.34
N PHE A 914 -59.08 34.46 10.93
CA PHE A 914 -59.12 34.72 12.36
C PHE A 914 -60.41 34.10 12.91
N GLU A 915 -60.27 33.04 13.68
CA GLU A 915 -61.38 32.19 14.11
C GLU A 915 -61.30 31.89 15.60
N GLY A 916 -62.40 31.50 16.24
CA GLY A 916 -62.37 30.95 17.60
C GLY A 916 -61.79 31.91 18.64
N SER A 917 -62.51 32.99 18.93
CA SER A 917 -62.20 34.01 19.95
C SER A 917 -60.77 34.57 19.88
N VAL A 918 -60.57 35.55 19.00
CA VAL A 918 -59.33 36.33 18.87
C VAL A 918 -59.61 37.79 19.24
N GLU A 919 -59.35 38.21 20.47
CA GLU A 919 -59.74 39.50 21.05
C GLU A 919 -59.53 40.68 20.09
N ILE A 920 -58.27 40.95 19.71
CA ILE A 920 -57.91 41.88 18.62
C ILE A 920 -57.36 41.08 17.44
N TYR A 921 -57.91 41.25 16.23
CA TYR A 921 -57.42 40.52 15.05
C TYR A 921 -56.04 41.02 14.61
N ILE A 922 -55.95 42.33 14.38
CA ILE A 922 -54.72 43.02 13.96
C ILE A 922 -54.62 44.31 14.77
N SER A 923 -53.56 44.43 15.56
CA SER A 923 -53.22 45.65 16.29
C SER A 923 -52.02 46.30 15.63
N ASN A 924 -52.22 47.48 15.04
CA ASN A 924 -51.19 48.26 14.38
C ASN A 924 -50.80 49.50 15.19
N ASN A 925 -49.70 49.41 15.94
CA ASN A 925 -49.18 50.50 16.76
C ASN A 925 -47.95 51.18 16.13
N THR A 926 -47.90 51.20 14.80
CA THR A 926 -46.78 51.77 14.04
C THR A 926 -47.24 52.98 13.20
N PRO A 927 -46.30 53.74 12.60
CA PRO A 927 -46.64 54.81 11.65
C PRO A 927 -47.10 54.32 10.26
N ASN A 928 -46.85 53.05 9.90
CA ASN A 928 -47.20 52.53 8.57
C ASN A 928 -48.62 51.96 8.53
N GLN A 929 -49.19 51.89 7.34
CA GLN A 929 -50.49 51.27 7.10
C GLN A 929 -50.31 49.77 6.76
N ILE A 930 -51.16 48.91 7.33
CA ILE A 930 -51.22 47.48 6.99
C ILE A 930 -52.36 47.23 6.01
N ASP A 931 -52.06 46.62 4.85
CA ASP A 931 -53.10 46.19 3.90
C ASP A 931 -53.63 44.79 4.26
N ALA A 932 -54.90 44.74 4.67
CA ALA A 932 -55.62 43.53 5.02
C ALA A 932 -56.90 43.31 4.17
N ARG A 933 -56.96 43.88 2.96
CA ARG A 933 -58.13 43.76 2.06
C ARG A 933 -58.23 42.44 1.31
N VAL A 934 -57.11 41.73 1.18
CA VAL A 934 -57.01 40.55 0.31
C VAL A 934 -57.45 39.30 1.07
N ASN A 935 -58.68 38.86 0.85
CA ASN A 935 -59.21 37.54 1.25
C ASN A 935 -59.08 37.13 2.73
N ASN A 936 -59.05 38.07 3.68
CA ASN A 936 -59.05 37.73 5.09
C ASN A 936 -60.46 37.41 5.60
N THR A 937 -60.58 36.39 6.45
CA THR A 937 -61.83 35.96 7.09
C THR A 937 -61.77 36.26 8.59
N PHE A 938 -62.79 36.90 9.14
CA PHE A 938 -62.90 37.32 10.55
C PHE A 938 -64.16 36.72 11.16
N ASP A 939 -64.03 35.74 12.06
CA ASP A 939 -65.14 34.96 12.64
C ASP A 939 -66.17 34.54 11.59
N THR A 940 -65.70 33.84 10.54
CA THR A 940 -66.46 33.36 9.36
C THR A 940 -66.89 34.42 8.34
N VAL A 941 -66.61 35.71 8.58
CA VAL A 941 -66.95 36.80 7.65
C VAL A 941 -65.76 37.17 6.78
N LEU A 942 -65.90 37.05 5.46
CA LEU A 942 -64.91 37.54 4.50
C LEU A 942 -64.90 39.09 4.51
N GLY A 943 -63.78 39.71 4.89
CA GLY A 943 -63.68 41.17 5.08
C GLY A 943 -64.09 42.00 3.86
N SER A 944 -63.69 41.57 2.66
CA SER A 944 -64.05 42.23 1.39
C SER A 944 -65.55 42.16 1.07
N ALA A 945 -66.27 41.18 1.64
CA ALA A 945 -67.70 40.95 1.47
C ALA A 945 -68.55 41.38 2.68
N ALA A 946 -67.93 41.92 3.74
CA ALA A 946 -68.61 42.29 4.98
C ALA A 946 -69.74 43.32 4.75
N SER A 947 -70.89 43.12 5.39
CA SER A 947 -71.96 44.11 5.44
C SER A 947 -71.55 45.34 6.29
N GLY A 948 -72.37 46.38 6.35
CA GLY A 948 -72.05 47.57 7.16
C GLY A 948 -71.92 47.27 8.66
N ASP A 949 -72.79 46.40 9.17
CA ASP A 949 -72.78 45.97 10.57
C ASP A 949 -71.59 45.03 10.84
N ASP A 950 -71.32 44.08 9.92
CA ASP A 950 -70.16 43.18 10.04
C ASP A 950 -68.83 43.96 10.00
N LEU A 951 -68.72 44.96 9.12
CA LEU A 951 -67.52 45.79 9.02
C LEU A 951 -67.30 46.61 10.30
N THR A 952 -68.37 47.07 10.95
CA THR A 952 -68.25 47.77 12.24
C THR A 952 -67.72 46.83 13.32
N ALA A 953 -68.27 45.61 13.42
CA ALA A 953 -67.81 44.60 14.37
C ALA A 953 -66.36 44.15 14.11
N ILE A 954 -65.95 44.06 12.85
CA ILE A 954 -64.56 43.80 12.46
C ILE A 954 -63.67 44.99 12.87
N GLN A 955 -64.08 46.22 12.57
CA GLN A 955 -63.30 47.42 12.88
C GLN A 955 -63.13 47.65 14.39
N ASP A 956 -64.09 47.23 15.22
CA ASP A 956 -63.99 47.28 16.68
C ASP A 956 -62.88 46.37 17.24
N ARG A 957 -62.40 45.40 16.44
CA ARG A 957 -61.33 44.45 16.79
C ARG A 957 -60.07 44.65 15.94
N LEU A 958 -59.95 45.83 15.32
CA LEU A 958 -58.77 46.28 14.62
C LEU A 958 -58.29 47.58 15.25
N GLU A 959 -57.01 47.65 15.56
CA GLU A 959 -56.41 48.85 16.16
C GLU A 959 -55.43 49.49 15.18
N GLY A 960 -55.44 50.82 15.12
CA GLY A 960 -54.54 51.60 14.26
C GLY A 960 -54.95 51.64 12.78
N ASP A 961 -53.98 51.96 11.91
CA ASP A 961 -54.20 52.13 10.48
C ASP A 961 -54.14 50.77 9.75
N VAL A 962 -55.28 50.07 9.71
CA VAL A 962 -55.47 48.77 9.05
C VAL A 962 -56.57 48.88 8.00
N LEU A 963 -56.26 48.54 6.75
CA LEU A 963 -57.23 48.55 5.65
C LEU A 963 -57.88 47.18 5.46
N VAL A 964 -59.18 47.07 5.72
CA VAL A 964 -59.91 45.79 5.57
C VAL A 964 -60.94 45.79 4.42
N LYS A 965 -61.31 46.97 3.93
CA LYS A 965 -62.23 47.11 2.79
C LYS A 965 -61.88 48.26 1.87
#